data_AF-A0A2V8S709-F1
#
_entry.id   AF-A0A2V8S709-F1
#
_cell.length_a   1.000
_cell.length_b   1.000
_cell.length_c   1.000
_cell.angle_alpha   90.00
_cell.angle_beta   90.00
_cell.angle_gamma   90.00
#
_symmetry.space_group_name_H-M   'P 1'
#
loop_
_entity.id
_entity.type
_entity.pdbx_description
1 polymer ?
#
loop_
_entity_poly.entity_id
_entity_poly.type
_entity_poly.pdbx_seq_one_letter_code
_entity_poly.pdbx_strand_id
1 'polypeptide(L)'
;MKKRPSALTILKPLIDASEVPRLYGTMLAKTTNNLQRFHLVRNRIPGNLCYHAPKEFSRFRCVRNLTVCPKPGSNNDASPFYFKNFKGEVMKRISFAAWVVALIFCVGAFVDTHAQFGRALPKMRESAKVNQNQSSESVTTVAAVPPLLIEDFTQPAGTALTSAGWTAHSAGGTNPIVVSAPSLTLSGYPGSGVGGAVSLATSGEDDNKTFATQSTGDVYAAFLVTVSDAAIDPIGGYFFHLGPDPIGTTFRGRVFIKKDASNNIAFGISKAATAAPDVAFTPFSYSLNTTYLIVVKYSIVAGTTNDTVQMFVSTTVPATEPAPTVSATDIATQGDISPGSVALRQGAAATSPTVRVDGIRVGTTWDSVTKAFISKAPLDMDGDGRTDYVVLRDSNGATAGGFVDWYVNLNASSAFYKVQWGIYDVNTEDLAPADYDGDGKTDIAVWRKGASLATFYIIRSADNTIDQDQLGLSTDQPLPADYSGDGKADTAVVRNNGNGTSTWYYRPNTSVNYSTINLPAQGSPLVGDYNGDGTADPAAFSDDGAGGGRFNILLSGGPTLVVTNFGQGTDMAAPGDYDGDGKSDICVIRNVGGTYTWEYKRSIDGAVVSDSWGLAATDSPTPGDYNGDGKWDYSVWRGNAQGEFFIMTPVTRNIFGRQWGLAGDFPVAFHAVANT
;
A
#
# COMPACT_ATOMS: atom_id res chain seq x y z
N MET A 1 -35.70 3.39 82.31
CA MET A 1 -34.28 3.32 82.72
C MET A 1 -33.40 3.22 81.47
N LYS A 2 -32.42 4.12 81.39
CA LYS A 2 -31.19 4.18 80.55
C LYS A 2 -31.30 4.23 79.01
N LYS A 3 -30.31 4.94 78.45
CA LYS A 3 -30.30 5.81 77.25
C LYS A 3 -29.66 5.17 76.00
N ARG A 4 -30.12 5.66 74.83
CA ARG A 4 -29.52 5.90 73.48
C ARG A 4 -27.98 6.15 73.41
N PRO A 5 -27.35 6.36 72.20
CA PRO A 5 -27.45 5.69 70.87
C PRO A 5 -26.09 5.58 70.08
N SER A 6 -26.13 5.06 68.83
CA SER A 6 -25.29 5.36 67.64
C SER A 6 -23.85 4.78 67.43
N ALA A 7 -23.70 4.08 66.28
CA ALA A 7 -22.61 3.96 65.28
C ALA A 7 -21.11 4.16 65.62
N LEU A 8 -20.22 3.23 65.15
CA LEU A 8 -18.91 3.50 64.48
C LEU A 8 -18.17 2.21 63.97
N THR A 9 -17.92 2.15 62.65
CA THR A 9 -16.73 1.82 61.82
C THR A 9 -15.82 0.54 61.92
N ILE A 10 -15.40 0.11 60.69
CA ILE A 10 -14.12 -0.41 60.12
C ILE A 10 -14.02 -1.93 59.79
N LEU A 11 -14.05 -2.26 58.47
CA LEU A 11 -13.02 -3.03 57.73
C LEU A 11 -13.31 -3.05 56.20
N LYS A 12 -12.31 -2.61 55.40
CA LYS A 12 -12.25 -2.61 53.91
C LYS A 12 -11.58 -3.91 53.40
N PRO A 13 -11.80 -4.31 52.12
CA PRO A 13 -10.78 -4.04 51.08
C PRO A 13 -11.34 -3.39 49.80
N LEU A 14 -10.47 -2.68 49.09
CA LEU A 14 -10.73 -1.90 47.87
C LEU A 14 -10.93 -2.78 46.63
N ILE A 15 -11.87 -2.37 45.77
CA ILE A 15 -11.97 -2.68 44.34
C ILE A 15 -11.81 -1.33 43.61
N ASP A 16 -10.83 -1.21 42.70
CA ASP A 16 -10.72 -0.20 41.62
C ASP A 16 -9.36 -0.43 40.89
N ALA A 17 -9.06 -0.03 39.66
CA ALA A 17 -9.70 0.18 38.34
C ALA A 17 -8.64 0.82 37.43
N SER A 18 -8.66 0.55 36.11
CA SER A 18 -8.06 1.37 35.01
C SER A 18 -8.00 0.50 33.72
N GLU A 19 -8.47 0.84 32.51
CA GLU A 19 -8.94 2.09 31.90
C GLU A 19 -9.92 1.83 30.74
N VAL A 20 -10.88 2.76 30.58
CA VAL A 20 -11.66 3.05 29.36
C VAL A 20 -11.68 4.58 29.25
N PRO A 21 -11.33 5.21 28.11
CA PRO A 21 -11.62 6.62 27.92
C PRO A 21 -12.92 6.82 27.13
N ARG A 22 -13.86 7.56 27.74
CA ARG A 22 -15.04 8.16 27.09
C ARG A 22 -14.70 9.58 26.64
N LEU A 23 -15.18 9.96 25.45
CA LEU A 23 -15.45 11.35 25.09
C LEU A 23 -16.51 11.96 26.03
N TYR A 24 -16.22 13.11 26.63
CA TYR A 24 -16.87 14.42 26.38
C TYR A 24 -16.34 15.47 27.39
N GLY A 25 -16.14 16.69 26.89
CA GLY A 25 -15.30 17.72 27.49
C GLY A 25 -15.75 18.36 28.80
N THR A 26 -14.81 19.10 29.39
CA THR A 26 -15.09 20.07 30.45
C THR A 26 -14.71 21.45 29.95
N MET A 27 -15.71 22.34 29.94
CA MET A 27 -15.57 23.77 29.70
C MET A 27 -14.71 24.42 30.79
N LEU A 28 -13.77 25.26 30.34
CA LEU A 28 -13.11 26.24 31.18
C LEU A 28 -14.11 27.30 31.67
N ALA A 29 -14.02 27.63 32.96
CA ALA A 29 -14.71 28.73 33.58
C ALA A 29 -14.26 30.09 33.00
N LYS A 30 -15.21 30.88 32.49
CA LYS A 30 -15.11 32.34 32.40
C LYS A 30 -16.10 32.96 33.38
N THR A 31 -15.58 33.73 34.31
CA THR A 31 -16.32 34.57 35.24
C THR A 31 -16.85 35.83 34.56
N THR A 32 -18.11 36.13 34.89
CA THR A 32 -18.77 37.44 35.03
C THR A 32 -19.14 38.31 33.81
N ASN A 33 -20.45 38.61 33.80
CA ASN A 33 -21.15 39.86 33.47
C ASN A 33 -21.92 40.00 32.13
N ASN A 34 -23.25 39.89 32.30
CA ASN A 34 -24.26 40.90 31.96
C ASN A 34 -24.43 41.34 30.48
N LEU A 35 -25.52 40.91 29.82
CA LEU A 35 -26.72 41.72 29.51
C LEU A 35 -27.57 41.11 28.38
N GLN A 36 -28.86 40.91 28.72
CA GLN A 36 -30.08 41.16 27.94
C GLN A 36 -30.38 40.47 26.59
N ARG A 37 -31.53 39.74 26.66
CA ARG A 37 -32.68 39.68 25.73
C ARG A 37 -32.46 39.12 24.33
N PHE A 38 -33.16 38.02 23.98
CA PHE A 38 -34.06 37.96 22.82
C PHE A 38 -35.15 36.88 23.02
N HIS A 39 -36.29 37.12 22.37
CA HIS A 39 -37.64 36.64 22.66
C HIS A 39 -37.94 35.15 22.39
N LEU A 40 -38.84 34.63 23.22
CA LEU A 40 -39.68 33.45 22.97
C LEU A 40 -40.63 33.70 21.79
N VAL A 41 -40.72 32.78 20.84
CA VAL A 41 -41.94 32.57 20.05
C VAL A 41 -42.33 31.09 20.15
N ARG A 42 -43.40 30.84 20.91
CA ARG A 42 -44.19 29.61 20.86
C ARG A 42 -45.07 29.68 19.60
N ASN A 43 -45.18 28.59 18.86
CA ASN A 43 -46.45 28.26 18.22
C ASN A 43 -46.76 26.76 18.37
N ARG A 44 -47.93 26.54 18.97
CA ARG A 44 -48.76 25.32 19.09
C ARG A 44 -49.82 25.53 17.97
N ILE A 45 -50.41 24.59 17.24
CA ILE A 45 -51.29 23.43 17.54
C ILE A 45 -51.52 22.63 16.18
N PRO A 46 -52.50 21.70 15.99
CA PRO A 46 -52.38 20.22 15.90
C PRO A 46 -52.82 19.58 14.56
N GLY A 47 -52.79 18.23 14.46
CA GLY A 47 -53.77 17.51 13.62
C GLY A 47 -53.31 16.16 13.04
N ASN A 48 -54.09 15.11 13.33
CA ASN A 48 -53.89 13.69 13.01
C ASN A 48 -53.83 13.35 11.50
N LEU A 49 -53.08 12.29 11.17
CA LEU A 49 -53.46 11.35 10.11
C LEU A 49 -53.01 9.93 10.50
N CYS A 50 -53.99 9.04 10.64
CA CYS A 50 -53.83 7.63 10.96
C CYS A 50 -53.36 6.85 9.73
N TYR A 51 -52.46 5.88 9.91
CA TYR A 51 -52.41 4.69 9.05
C TYR A 51 -52.26 3.45 9.92
N HIS A 52 -53.19 2.52 9.74
CA HIS A 52 -53.21 1.19 10.35
C HIS A 52 -52.06 0.35 9.79
N ALA A 53 -51.28 -0.25 10.70
CA ALA A 53 -50.34 -1.32 10.41
C ALA A 53 -51.06 -2.69 10.50
N PRO A 54 -50.81 -3.63 9.58
CA PRO A 54 -50.97 -5.04 9.84
C PRO A 54 -49.71 -5.60 10.51
N LYS A 55 -49.91 -6.42 11.53
CA LYS A 55 -48.89 -7.16 12.28
C LYS A 55 -48.28 -8.29 11.42
N GLU A 56 -47.09 -8.70 11.88
CA GLU A 56 -46.41 -9.99 11.64
C GLU A 56 -45.40 -10.08 10.49
N PHE A 57 -44.16 -9.65 10.76
CA PHE A 57 -42.98 -10.39 10.33
C PHE A 57 -41.94 -10.35 11.45
N SER A 58 -41.73 -11.48 12.10
CA SER A 58 -40.62 -11.71 13.01
C SER A 58 -40.05 -13.08 12.70
N ARG A 59 -38.72 -13.14 12.56
CA ARG A 59 -37.83 -14.32 12.50
C ARG A 59 -37.50 -14.83 11.10
N PHE A 60 -36.38 -14.36 10.56
CA PHE A 60 -35.45 -15.21 9.82
C PHE A 60 -34.13 -15.25 10.58
N ARG A 61 -33.79 -16.44 11.12
CA ARG A 61 -32.43 -16.80 11.50
C ARG A 61 -31.80 -17.51 10.30
N CYS A 62 -30.56 -17.14 9.99
CA CYS A 62 -29.72 -17.81 9.01
C CYS A 62 -29.46 -19.26 9.44
N VAL A 63 -29.65 -20.24 8.54
CA VAL A 63 -29.27 -21.64 8.78
C VAL A 63 -28.08 -21.96 7.87
N ARG A 64 -26.90 -22.09 8.48
CA ARG A 64 -25.72 -22.75 7.89
C ARG A 64 -25.82 -24.26 8.16
N ASN A 65 -25.36 -25.07 7.20
CA ASN A 65 -25.17 -26.53 7.19
C ASN A 65 -26.38 -27.38 6.78
N LEU A 66 -26.31 -27.94 5.57
CA LEU A 66 -27.10 -29.09 5.12
C LEU A 66 -26.15 -30.28 4.97
N THR A 67 -26.34 -31.32 5.78
CA THR A 67 -25.61 -32.59 5.69
C THR A 67 -26.45 -33.61 4.91
N VAL A 68 -25.85 -34.28 3.94
CA VAL A 68 -26.47 -35.38 3.18
C VAL A 68 -25.97 -36.71 3.76
N CYS A 69 -26.87 -37.67 3.99
CA CYS A 69 -26.53 -39.05 4.34
C CYS A 69 -27.25 -40.04 3.41
N PRO A 70 -26.56 -41.05 2.85
CA PRO A 70 -27.19 -42.07 2.00
C PRO A 70 -27.82 -43.20 2.83
N LYS A 71 -28.92 -43.78 2.33
CA LYS A 71 -29.54 -44.98 2.90
C LYS A 71 -28.91 -46.25 2.29
N PRO A 72 -28.61 -47.29 3.08
CA PRO A 72 -28.06 -48.55 2.58
C PRO A 72 -29.16 -49.49 2.03
N GLY A 73 -28.88 -50.14 0.90
CA GLY A 73 -29.56 -51.36 0.45
C GLY A 73 -30.36 -51.29 -0.86
N SER A 74 -29.93 -52.10 -1.83
CA SER A 74 -30.58 -52.64 -3.06
C SER A 74 -30.86 -51.73 -4.28
N ASN A 75 -29.95 -51.84 -5.24
CA ASN A 75 -30.06 -52.11 -6.69
C ASN A 75 -31.28 -51.63 -7.51
N ASN A 76 -30.91 -50.85 -8.54
CA ASN A 76 -31.58 -50.56 -9.81
C ASN A 76 -32.75 -49.56 -9.84
N ASP A 77 -32.58 -48.64 -10.79
CA ASP A 77 -33.54 -47.80 -11.48
C ASP A 77 -34.00 -46.47 -10.85
N ALA A 78 -33.97 -45.47 -11.74
CA ALA A 78 -34.18 -44.05 -11.54
C ALA A 78 -35.37 -43.73 -10.61
N SER A 79 -35.07 -43.07 -9.49
CA SER A 79 -36.07 -42.50 -8.59
C SER A 79 -35.80 -41.00 -8.40
N PRO A 80 -36.76 -40.11 -8.67
CA PRO A 80 -36.55 -38.67 -8.52
C PRO A 80 -36.51 -38.23 -7.05
N PHE A 81 -35.64 -37.24 -6.75
CA PHE A 81 -35.58 -36.53 -5.47
C PHE A 81 -36.88 -35.75 -5.21
N TYR A 82 -37.39 -35.79 -3.98
CA TYR A 82 -38.53 -34.99 -3.53
C TYR A 82 -38.09 -33.99 -2.46
N PHE A 83 -38.50 -32.73 -2.60
CA PHE A 83 -38.43 -31.72 -1.54
C PHE A 83 -39.73 -31.75 -0.74
N LYS A 84 -39.63 -31.83 0.59
CA LYS A 84 -40.76 -31.66 1.53
C LYS A 84 -40.66 -30.28 2.18
N ASN A 85 -41.79 -29.60 2.35
CA ASN A 85 -41.84 -28.45 3.26
C ASN A 85 -41.94 -28.92 4.73
N PHE A 86 -41.82 -27.99 5.69
CA PHE A 86 -41.88 -28.25 7.14
C PHE A 86 -43.21 -28.86 7.65
N LYS A 87 -44.21 -29.07 6.79
CA LYS A 87 -45.47 -29.75 7.11
C LYS A 87 -45.67 -31.09 6.37
N GLY A 88 -44.69 -31.55 5.61
CA GLY A 88 -44.71 -32.89 5.01
C GLY A 88 -45.59 -33.05 3.77
N GLU A 89 -46.01 -31.95 3.13
CA GLU A 89 -46.84 -31.99 1.92
C GLU A 89 -46.00 -32.02 0.62
N VAL A 90 -46.45 -32.80 -0.36
CA VAL A 90 -45.79 -33.03 -1.66
C VAL A 90 -46.32 -32.03 -2.70
N MET A 91 -45.44 -31.20 -3.28
CA MET A 91 -45.80 -30.30 -4.39
C MET A 91 -45.82 -31.04 -5.74
N LYS A 92 -46.89 -30.84 -6.54
CA LYS A 92 -47.18 -31.57 -7.79
C LYS A 92 -46.41 -31.06 -9.02
N ARG A 93 -46.27 -31.98 -9.98
CA ARG A 93 -45.45 -32.04 -11.21
C ARG A 93 -45.77 -30.99 -12.29
N ILE A 94 -44.72 -30.45 -12.93
CA ILE A 94 -44.75 -29.89 -14.30
C ILE A 94 -43.81 -30.74 -15.17
N SER A 95 -44.26 -31.13 -16.36
CA SER A 95 -43.72 -32.18 -17.23
C SER A 95 -42.49 -31.81 -18.05
N PHE A 96 -41.65 -32.81 -18.31
CA PHE A 96 -40.31 -32.84 -18.93
C PHE A 96 -40.24 -32.43 -20.44
N ALA A 97 -41.21 -31.66 -20.96
CA ALA A 97 -41.25 -31.24 -22.37
C ALA A 97 -40.88 -29.77 -22.60
N ALA A 98 -40.46 -29.04 -21.55
CA ALA A 98 -40.07 -27.62 -21.62
C ALA A 98 -38.57 -27.37 -21.49
N TRP A 99 -37.72 -28.39 -21.66
CA TRP A 99 -36.26 -28.29 -21.46
C TRP A 99 -35.40 -28.55 -22.72
N VAL A 100 -36.01 -28.68 -23.91
CA VAL A 100 -35.25 -28.95 -25.17
C VAL A 100 -35.50 -27.92 -26.29
N VAL A 101 -36.28 -26.85 -26.05
CA VAL A 101 -36.52 -25.78 -27.06
C VAL A 101 -35.87 -24.43 -26.69
N ALA A 102 -34.99 -24.39 -25.69
CA ALA A 102 -34.33 -23.16 -25.25
C ALA A 102 -32.79 -23.19 -25.32
N LEU A 103 -32.22 -23.99 -26.24
CA LEU A 103 -30.76 -24.00 -26.45
C LEU A 103 -30.30 -23.90 -27.92
N ILE A 104 -31.21 -23.71 -28.88
CA ILE A 104 -30.85 -23.50 -30.29
C ILE A 104 -31.83 -22.46 -30.85
N PHE A 105 -31.30 -21.40 -31.48
CA PHE A 105 -31.91 -20.16 -31.97
C PHE A 105 -31.92 -18.97 -31.00
N CYS A 106 -30.84 -18.16 -31.06
CA CYS A 106 -30.91 -16.76 -31.49
C CYS A 106 -29.50 -16.14 -31.56
N VAL A 107 -28.76 -16.51 -32.61
CA VAL A 107 -27.81 -15.60 -33.28
C VAL A 107 -28.60 -14.95 -34.42
N GLY A 108 -28.62 -13.62 -34.46
CA GLY A 108 -28.95 -12.82 -35.66
C GLY A 108 -30.43 -12.47 -35.88
N ALA A 109 -30.74 -11.16 -35.76
CA ALA A 109 -31.42 -10.35 -36.79
C ALA A 109 -31.98 -9.05 -36.17
N PHE A 110 -31.23 -7.97 -36.34
CA PHE A 110 -31.72 -6.60 -36.32
C PHE A 110 -32.27 -6.34 -37.74
N VAL A 111 -33.51 -5.83 -37.88
CA VAL A 111 -33.98 -4.85 -38.88
C VAL A 111 -35.49 -4.66 -38.75
N ASP A 112 -35.86 -3.39 -38.52
CA ASP A 112 -37.09 -2.64 -38.80
C ASP A 112 -38.47 -3.29 -38.69
N THR A 113 -39.34 -2.64 -37.89
CA THR A 113 -40.41 -1.82 -38.49
C THR A 113 -41.21 -0.94 -37.50
N HIS A 114 -41.48 0.28 -37.97
CA HIS A 114 -42.58 1.20 -37.65
C HIS A 114 -42.51 2.14 -36.44
N ALA A 115 -42.02 3.34 -36.77
CA ALA A 115 -42.50 4.61 -36.28
C ALA A 115 -44.04 4.75 -36.35
N GLN A 116 -44.58 5.46 -35.35
CA GLN A 116 -45.74 6.37 -35.34
C GLN A 116 -46.63 6.12 -34.11
N PHE A 117 -46.45 6.90 -33.05
CA PHE A 117 -47.51 7.68 -32.38
C PHE A 117 -46.84 8.75 -31.50
N GLY A 118 -47.28 9.99 -31.66
CA GLY A 118 -46.54 11.19 -31.28
C GLY A 118 -46.79 11.75 -29.89
N ARG A 119 -45.87 12.64 -29.50
CA ARG A 119 -46.04 13.94 -28.81
C ARG A 119 -47.06 14.00 -27.64
N ALA A 120 -46.56 14.09 -26.41
CA ALA A 120 -46.71 15.26 -25.52
C ALA A 120 -46.05 15.06 -24.15
N LEU A 121 -45.37 16.14 -23.69
CA LEU A 121 -45.00 16.53 -22.32
C LEU A 121 -43.70 15.99 -21.65
N PRO A 122 -42.72 16.89 -21.37
CA PRO A 122 -41.61 16.65 -20.47
C PRO A 122 -41.95 17.10 -19.04
N LYS A 123 -41.62 16.26 -18.04
CA LYS A 123 -41.29 16.59 -16.63
C LYS A 123 -41.51 15.34 -15.77
N MET A 124 -40.43 14.68 -15.39
CA MET A 124 -40.06 14.41 -13.99
C MET A 124 -38.86 13.46 -13.97
N ARG A 125 -37.73 14.02 -13.51
CA ARG A 125 -36.57 13.32 -12.98
C ARG A 125 -37.00 12.59 -11.69
N GLU A 126 -36.60 11.35 -11.53
CA GLU A 126 -35.81 10.82 -10.40
C GLU A 126 -35.92 9.29 -10.31
N SER A 127 -34.75 8.67 -10.12
CA SER A 127 -34.56 7.39 -9.44
C SER A 127 -35.06 6.11 -10.13
N ALA A 128 -34.23 5.59 -11.03
CA ALA A 128 -34.10 4.15 -11.25
C ALA A 128 -32.61 3.78 -11.23
N LYS A 129 -32.02 3.72 -10.03
CA LYS A 129 -30.76 3.00 -9.83
C LYS A 129 -31.06 1.50 -9.92
N VAL A 130 -30.57 0.85 -10.96
CA VAL A 130 -30.57 -0.61 -11.10
C VAL A 130 -29.49 -1.14 -10.15
N ASN A 131 -29.90 -1.74 -9.02
CA ASN A 131 -29.01 -2.53 -8.17
C ASN A 131 -28.71 -3.86 -8.87
N GLN A 132 -27.53 -3.98 -9.47
CA GLN A 132 -26.89 -5.29 -9.63
C GLN A 132 -25.94 -5.49 -8.45
N ASN A 133 -26.46 -6.05 -7.35
CA ASN A 133 -25.61 -6.55 -6.27
C ASN A 133 -24.99 -7.87 -6.72
N GLN A 134 -23.78 -7.83 -7.27
CA GLN A 134 -22.83 -8.91 -7.04
C GLN A 134 -22.15 -8.62 -5.71
N SER A 135 -22.35 -9.50 -4.73
CA SER A 135 -21.63 -9.46 -3.47
C SER A 135 -20.17 -9.86 -3.71
N SER A 136 -19.30 -8.88 -3.91
CA SER A 136 -17.88 -9.05 -3.61
C SER A 136 -17.73 -9.02 -2.08
N GLU A 137 -17.10 -10.04 -1.51
CA GLU A 137 -16.63 -9.98 -0.14
C GLU A 137 -15.56 -8.88 -0.09
N SER A 138 -15.85 -7.77 0.60
CA SER A 138 -14.90 -6.72 0.89
C SER A 138 -13.85 -7.30 1.86
N VAL A 139 -12.75 -7.79 1.32
CA VAL A 139 -11.52 -7.97 2.09
C VAL A 139 -11.04 -6.55 2.37
N THR A 140 -11.14 -6.11 3.62
CA THR A 140 -10.44 -4.91 4.08
C THR A 140 -8.95 -5.23 4.06
N THR A 141 -8.30 -4.98 2.92
CA THR A 141 -6.85 -4.93 2.83
C THR A 141 -6.42 -3.61 3.47
N VAL A 142 -5.82 -3.68 4.66
CA VAL A 142 -5.02 -2.56 5.17
C VAL A 142 -3.91 -2.33 4.15
N ALA A 143 -3.75 -1.10 3.68
CA ALA A 143 -2.66 -0.72 2.78
C ALA A 143 -1.34 -1.28 3.32
N ALA A 144 -0.60 -2.01 2.48
CA ALA A 144 0.67 -2.58 2.90
C ALA A 144 1.65 -1.44 3.21
N VAL A 145 2.39 -1.54 4.31
CA VAL A 145 3.48 -0.61 4.62
C VAL A 145 4.73 -1.05 3.83
N PRO A 146 5.49 -0.14 3.21
CA PRO A 146 6.72 -0.51 2.51
C PRO A 146 7.76 -1.14 3.42
N PRO A 147 8.59 -2.05 2.90
CA PRO A 147 9.82 -2.44 3.58
C PRO A 147 10.76 -1.25 3.69
N LEU A 148 11.34 -1.04 4.88
CA LEU A 148 12.43 -0.11 5.17
C LEU A 148 13.73 -0.44 4.41
N LEU A 149 13.90 -1.69 3.97
CA LEU A 149 15.03 -2.16 3.17
C LEU A 149 14.61 -3.33 2.28
N ILE A 150 15.06 -3.30 1.02
CA ILE A 150 15.07 -4.46 0.12
C ILE A 150 16.50 -4.69 -0.35
N GLU A 151 16.97 -5.93 -0.26
CA GLU A 151 18.25 -6.38 -0.81
C GLU A 151 18.05 -7.75 -1.47
N ASP A 152 17.98 -7.74 -2.80
CA ASP A 152 17.88 -8.93 -3.64
C ASP A 152 19.20 -9.26 -4.37
N PHE A 153 20.32 -8.65 -3.97
CA PHE A 153 21.66 -8.87 -4.53
C PHE A 153 21.70 -8.83 -6.07
N THR A 154 21.12 -7.79 -6.65
CA THR A 154 20.92 -7.63 -8.10
C THR A 154 22.22 -7.43 -8.90
N GLN A 155 23.35 -7.26 -8.21
CA GLN A 155 24.66 -7.07 -8.82
C GLN A 155 25.19 -8.36 -9.45
N PRO A 156 26.11 -8.29 -10.43
CA PRO A 156 26.73 -9.47 -11.02
C PRO A 156 27.43 -10.36 -9.99
N ALA A 157 27.38 -11.68 -10.19
CA ALA A 157 28.11 -12.62 -9.35
C ALA A 157 29.62 -12.30 -9.33
N GLY A 158 30.23 -12.35 -8.15
CA GLY A 158 31.60 -11.93 -7.86
C GLY A 158 31.73 -10.50 -7.34
N THR A 159 30.68 -9.69 -7.37
CA THR A 159 30.69 -8.34 -6.79
C THR A 159 30.77 -8.41 -5.28
N ALA A 160 31.73 -7.71 -4.67
CA ALA A 160 31.84 -7.57 -3.22
C ALA A 160 30.72 -6.68 -2.69
N LEU A 161 30.15 -7.00 -1.52
CA LEU A 161 29.07 -6.24 -0.91
C LEU A 161 29.47 -4.78 -0.61
N THR A 162 30.74 -4.55 -0.24
CA THR A 162 31.30 -3.19 -0.07
C THR A 162 31.29 -2.34 -1.34
N SER A 163 31.17 -2.98 -2.52
CA SER A 163 30.96 -2.30 -3.81
C SER A 163 29.48 -2.24 -4.23
N ALA A 164 28.58 -2.85 -3.45
CA ALA A 164 27.14 -2.95 -3.67
C ALA A 164 26.33 -2.21 -2.59
N GLY A 165 26.90 -1.16 -2.00
CA GLY A 165 26.22 -0.30 -1.02
C GLY A 165 26.18 -0.85 0.40
N TRP A 166 26.93 -1.91 0.71
CA TRP A 166 27.18 -2.33 2.09
C TRP A 166 28.47 -1.69 2.64
N THR A 167 28.63 -1.69 3.96
CA THR A 167 29.83 -1.21 4.64
C THR A 167 30.45 -2.32 5.46
N ALA A 168 31.75 -2.57 5.30
CA ALA A 168 32.49 -3.44 6.20
C ALA A 168 32.72 -2.74 7.54
N HIS A 169 32.13 -3.28 8.60
CA HIS A 169 32.27 -2.74 9.96
C HIS A 169 33.24 -3.55 10.84
N SER A 170 33.65 -4.73 10.38
CA SER A 170 34.66 -5.56 11.01
C SER A 170 35.53 -6.25 9.96
N ALA A 171 36.84 -6.24 10.18
CA ALA A 171 37.84 -6.95 9.36
C ALA A 171 37.80 -6.67 7.84
N GLY A 172 37.38 -5.46 7.42
CA GLY A 172 37.21 -5.09 6.01
C GLY A 172 38.40 -5.43 5.11
N GLY A 173 38.11 -6.04 3.96
CA GLY A 173 39.07 -6.58 2.99
C GLY A 173 39.51 -8.02 3.27
N THR A 174 39.10 -8.62 4.39
CA THR A 174 39.45 -10.00 4.74
C THR A 174 38.36 -10.96 4.27
N ASN A 175 38.66 -11.78 3.26
CA ASN A 175 37.70 -12.73 2.66
C ASN A 175 36.33 -12.08 2.35
N PRO A 176 36.27 -11.10 1.43
CA PRO A 176 35.08 -10.29 1.25
C PRO A 176 33.79 -11.06 0.97
N ILE A 177 32.65 -10.57 1.47
CA ILE A 177 31.35 -11.15 1.16
C ILE A 177 31.00 -10.78 -0.29
N VAL A 178 30.77 -11.78 -1.13
CA VAL A 178 30.50 -11.60 -2.56
C VAL A 178 29.14 -12.15 -2.98
N VAL A 179 28.51 -11.48 -3.93
CA VAL A 179 27.31 -11.96 -4.62
C VAL A 179 27.63 -13.22 -5.41
N SER A 180 26.75 -14.21 -5.36
CA SER A 180 26.88 -15.53 -5.98
C SER A 180 25.58 -15.93 -6.67
N ALA A 181 25.68 -16.55 -7.84
CA ALA A 181 24.53 -17.10 -8.56
C ALA A 181 24.41 -18.63 -8.35
N PRO A 182 23.20 -19.21 -8.48
CA PRO A 182 21.90 -18.55 -8.69
C PRO A 182 21.30 -18.02 -7.38
N SER A 183 20.28 -17.16 -7.45
CA SER A 183 19.44 -16.80 -6.30
C SER A 183 18.80 -18.03 -5.64
N LEU A 184 18.42 -17.88 -4.38
CA LEU A 184 17.59 -18.82 -3.64
C LEU A 184 16.12 -18.64 -4.06
N THR A 185 15.35 -19.73 -3.92
CA THR A 185 13.94 -19.72 -4.32
C THR A 185 13.06 -20.24 -3.18
N LEU A 186 11.93 -19.56 -2.97
CA LEU A 186 10.86 -19.95 -2.07
C LEU A 186 9.55 -19.40 -2.62
N SER A 187 8.66 -20.28 -3.08
CA SER A 187 7.39 -19.87 -3.70
C SER A 187 6.60 -18.91 -2.79
N GLY A 188 6.20 -17.77 -3.35
CA GLY A 188 5.41 -16.74 -2.67
C GLY A 188 6.24 -15.73 -1.87
N TYR A 189 7.56 -15.91 -1.73
CA TYR A 189 8.41 -14.90 -1.12
C TYR A 189 8.83 -13.85 -2.15
N PRO A 190 8.64 -12.54 -1.90
CA PRO A 190 8.92 -11.52 -2.91
C PRO A 190 10.39 -11.41 -3.34
N GLY A 191 11.36 -11.77 -2.48
CA GLY A 191 12.77 -11.87 -2.88
C GLY A 191 13.15 -13.20 -3.54
N SER A 192 12.21 -14.10 -3.82
CA SER A 192 12.50 -15.43 -4.36
C SER A 192 12.88 -15.38 -5.83
N GLY A 193 14.05 -15.89 -6.17
CA GLY A 193 14.49 -16.00 -7.57
C GLY A 193 14.90 -14.67 -8.20
N VAL A 194 14.98 -13.59 -7.40
CA VAL A 194 15.40 -12.26 -7.84
C VAL A 194 16.92 -12.13 -7.62
N GLY A 195 17.64 -11.51 -8.55
CA GLY A 195 19.08 -11.25 -8.44
C GLY A 195 19.95 -12.50 -8.17
N GLY A 196 20.79 -12.43 -7.14
CA GLY A 196 21.70 -13.49 -6.70
C GLY A 196 21.57 -13.72 -5.19
N ALA A 197 22.50 -14.46 -4.58
CA ALA A 197 22.56 -14.60 -3.12
C ALA A 197 24.00 -14.42 -2.64
N VAL A 198 24.25 -14.15 -1.37
CA VAL A 198 25.61 -14.10 -0.82
C VAL A 198 25.98 -15.39 -0.11
N SER A 199 27.22 -15.83 -0.30
CA SER A 199 27.76 -16.99 0.42
C SER A 199 28.62 -16.51 1.57
N LEU A 200 28.27 -16.89 2.80
CA LEU A 200 29.07 -16.58 3.97
C LEU A 200 30.06 -17.72 4.21
N ALA A 201 31.34 -17.41 4.06
CA ALA A 201 32.44 -18.26 4.45
C ALA A 201 32.89 -17.96 5.89
N THR A 202 33.94 -18.64 6.36
CA THR A 202 34.46 -18.47 7.72
C THR A 202 35.62 -17.47 7.78
N SER A 203 35.83 -16.86 8.94
CA SER A 203 36.97 -16.00 9.26
C SER A 203 37.16 -14.86 8.24
N GLY A 204 36.08 -14.12 7.99
CA GLY A 204 36.05 -13.04 7.00
C GLY A 204 35.63 -11.71 7.60
N GLU A 205 35.11 -10.85 6.74
CA GLU A 205 34.59 -9.53 7.12
C GLU A 205 33.12 -9.62 7.56
N ASP A 206 32.71 -8.63 8.35
CA ASP A 206 31.31 -8.43 8.70
C ASP A 206 30.83 -7.14 8.04
N ASP A 207 29.78 -7.27 7.23
CA ASP A 207 29.23 -6.18 6.44
C ASP A 207 27.84 -5.81 6.96
N ASN A 208 27.52 -4.52 6.96
CA ASN A 208 26.19 -4.03 7.29
C ASN A 208 25.60 -3.17 6.18
N LYS A 209 24.26 -3.15 6.12
CA LYS A 209 23.47 -2.23 5.31
C LYS A 209 22.48 -1.51 6.22
N THR A 210 22.40 -0.20 6.06
CA THR A 210 21.55 0.66 6.89
C THR A 210 20.14 0.76 6.33
N PHE A 211 19.20 1.09 7.20
CA PHE A 211 17.81 1.40 6.89
C PHE A 211 17.32 2.49 7.85
N ALA A 212 16.17 3.10 7.57
CA ALA A 212 15.62 4.17 8.41
C ALA A 212 15.45 3.70 9.87
N THR A 213 16.13 4.38 10.80
CA THR A 213 16.18 3.96 12.21
C THR A 213 14.80 3.99 12.87
N GLN A 214 14.42 2.88 13.49
CA GLN A 214 13.15 2.74 14.20
C GLN A 214 13.36 2.91 15.72
N SER A 215 12.51 3.73 16.36
CA SER A 215 12.60 4.03 17.80
C SER A 215 11.38 3.57 18.60
N THR A 216 10.34 3.06 17.93
CA THR A 216 9.12 2.53 18.53
C THR A 216 8.52 1.43 17.65
N GLY A 217 7.69 0.56 18.21
CA GLY A 217 6.99 -0.46 17.44
C GLY A 217 7.83 -1.72 17.18
N ASP A 218 7.49 -2.44 16.12
CA ASP A 218 8.17 -3.67 15.73
C ASP A 218 9.07 -3.44 14.51
N VAL A 219 10.20 -4.13 14.47
CA VAL A 219 11.08 -4.24 13.29
C VAL A 219 11.20 -5.70 12.90
N TYR A 220 10.86 -6.01 11.67
CA TYR A 220 10.99 -7.33 11.08
C TYR A 220 12.15 -7.33 10.10
N ALA A 221 13.00 -8.37 10.15
CA ALA A 221 14.00 -8.65 9.12
C ALA A 221 13.75 -10.06 8.58
N ALA A 222 13.28 -10.16 7.34
CA ALA A 222 13.04 -11.41 6.62
C ALA A 222 14.17 -11.68 5.62
N PHE A 223 14.55 -12.94 5.46
CA PHE A 223 15.51 -13.36 4.44
C PHE A 223 15.41 -14.86 4.17
N LEU A 224 15.82 -15.27 2.98
CA LEU A 224 16.00 -16.67 2.63
C LEU A 224 17.38 -17.13 3.09
N VAL A 225 17.45 -18.35 3.64
CA VAL A 225 18.71 -18.99 4.02
C VAL A 225 18.76 -20.43 3.53
N THR A 226 19.92 -20.84 3.03
CA THR A 226 20.25 -22.26 2.84
C THR A 226 21.52 -22.58 3.58
N VAL A 227 21.53 -23.69 4.32
CA VAL A 227 22.67 -24.09 5.18
C VAL A 227 23.31 -25.34 4.60
N SER A 228 24.58 -25.29 4.21
CA SER A 228 25.31 -26.46 3.71
C SER A 228 26.14 -27.14 4.79
N ASP A 229 26.56 -26.40 5.82
CA ASP A 229 27.21 -26.96 7.00
C ASP A 229 27.04 -26.07 8.24
N ALA A 230 27.19 -26.64 9.44
CA ALA A 230 27.16 -25.93 10.71
C ALA A 230 27.99 -26.66 11.77
N ALA A 231 28.40 -25.96 12.83
CA ALA A 231 29.15 -26.58 13.92
C ALA A 231 28.26 -27.48 14.80
N ILE A 232 28.84 -28.55 15.33
CA ILE A 232 28.26 -29.36 16.43
C ILE A 232 28.46 -28.72 17.81
N ASP A 233 29.09 -27.54 17.84
CA ASP A 233 29.37 -26.78 19.05
C ASP A 233 28.06 -26.40 19.78
N PRO A 234 28.02 -26.44 21.13
CA PRO A 234 26.81 -26.16 21.89
C PRO A 234 26.17 -24.79 21.62
N ILE A 235 26.96 -23.78 21.29
CA ILE A 235 26.47 -22.47 20.86
C ILE A 235 26.34 -22.36 19.34
N GLY A 236 27.19 -23.05 18.57
CA GLY A 236 27.26 -22.84 17.13
C GLY A 236 27.72 -21.43 16.79
N GLY A 237 27.28 -20.90 15.64
CA GLY A 237 27.72 -19.59 15.16
C GLY A 237 26.55 -18.74 14.68
N TYR A 238 26.59 -17.44 14.99
CA TYR A 238 25.69 -16.46 14.39
C TYR A 238 26.27 -15.85 13.13
N PHE A 239 25.39 -15.65 12.15
CA PHE A 239 25.72 -15.14 10.81
C PHE A 239 24.92 -13.90 10.43
N PHE A 240 23.85 -13.59 11.16
CA PHE A 240 23.00 -12.41 10.94
C PHE A 240 22.72 -11.71 12.27
N HIS A 241 22.63 -10.38 12.24
CA HIS A 241 22.14 -9.58 13.37
C HIS A 241 21.60 -8.20 12.94
N LEU A 242 20.86 -7.58 13.86
CA LEU A 242 20.48 -6.18 13.82
C LEU A 242 21.52 -5.32 14.56
N GLY A 243 21.58 -4.04 14.19
CA GLY A 243 22.40 -3.03 14.84
C GLY A 243 21.77 -1.64 14.78
N PRO A 244 22.32 -0.68 15.54
CA PRO A 244 22.00 0.74 15.37
C PRO A 244 22.59 1.29 14.06
N ASP A 245 22.21 2.53 13.71
CA ASP A 245 22.89 3.35 12.70
C ASP A 245 23.41 4.64 13.37
N PRO A 246 24.74 4.90 13.39
CA PRO A 246 25.81 4.07 12.84
C PRO A 246 26.03 2.78 13.64
N ILE A 247 26.49 1.73 12.95
CA ILE A 247 26.77 0.45 13.60
C ILE A 247 28.00 0.56 14.51
N GLY A 248 27.88 0.01 15.73
CA GLY A 248 28.96 -0.06 16.71
C GLY A 248 29.30 -1.50 17.06
N THR A 249 29.44 -1.81 18.35
CA THR A 249 29.65 -3.19 18.86
C THR A 249 28.40 -3.78 19.54
N THR A 250 27.31 -3.02 19.57
CA THR A 250 26.05 -3.38 20.23
C THR A 250 25.11 -4.08 19.25
N PHE A 251 25.31 -5.38 19.05
CA PHE A 251 24.51 -6.18 18.12
C PHE A 251 23.32 -6.81 18.82
N ARG A 252 22.14 -6.80 18.18
CA ARG A 252 20.92 -7.43 18.70
C ARG A 252 20.26 -8.37 17.70
N GLY A 253 19.37 -9.23 18.18
CA GLY A 253 18.61 -10.13 17.30
C GLY A 253 19.50 -11.08 16.51
N ARG A 254 20.44 -11.72 17.19
CA ARG A 254 21.47 -12.55 16.54
C ARG A 254 20.91 -13.91 16.18
N VAL A 255 21.05 -14.29 14.91
CA VAL A 255 20.58 -15.59 14.40
C VAL A 255 21.72 -16.59 14.36
N PHE A 256 21.59 -17.65 15.16
CA PHE A 256 22.54 -18.75 15.31
C PHE A 256 22.12 -19.99 14.53
N ILE A 257 23.10 -20.79 14.13
CA ILE A 257 22.87 -22.15 13.60
C ILE A 257 23.87 -23.11 14.25
N LYS A 258 23.38 -24.30 14.59
CA LYS A 258 24.20 -25.49 14.93
C LYS A 258 23.57 -26.74 14.35
N LYS A 259 24.32 -27.84 14.34
CA LYS A 259 23.83 -29.17 13.93
C LYS A 259 24.06 -30.23 14.99
N ASP A 260 23.27 -31.31 14.92
CA ASP A 260 23.52 -32.53 15.68
C ASP A 260 24.45 -33.49 14.92
N ALA A 261 24.76 -34.63 15.53
CA ALA A 261 25.58 -35.67 14.91
C ALA A 261 24.92 -36.35 13.69
N SER A 262 23.62 -36.15 13.49
CA SER A 262 22.84 -36.67 12.36
C SER A 262 22.69 -35.64 11.23
N ASN A 263 23.37 -34.48 11.34
CA ASN A 263 23.27 -33.34 10.42
C ASN A 263 21.87 -32.69 10.37
N ASN A 264 21.02 -32.89 11.38
CA ASN A 264 19.86 -32.03 11.55
C ASN A 264 20.33 -30.69 12.13
N ILE A 265 19.79 -29.58 11.65
CA ILE A 265 20.13 -28.23 12.11
C ILE A 265 19.07 -27.69 13.08
N ALA A 266 19.52 -26.81 13.96
CA ALA A 266 18.69 -26.00 14.84
C ALA A 266 19.05 -24.53 14.62
N PHE A 267 18.03 -23.71 14.39
CA PHE A 267 18.15 -22.25 14.40
C PHE A 267 18.02 -21.71 15.82
N GLY A 268 18.82 -20.72 16.17
CA GLY A 268 18.79 -20.04 17.46
C GLY A 268 18.65 -18.53 17.34
N ILE A 269 18.09 -17.91 18.37
CA ILE A 269 17.93 -16.46 18.48
C ILE A 269 18.40 -15.98 19.85
N SER A 270 19.08 -14.84 19.90
CA SER A 270 19.35 -14.12 21.14
C SER A 270 19.12 -12.63 20.98
N LYS A 271 18.81 -11.96 22.10
CA LYS A 271 18.82 -10.50 22.14
C LYS A 271 20.25 -10.01 22.04
N ALA A 272 21.18 -10.45 22.88
CA ALA A 272 22.59 -10.05 22.81
C ALA A 272 23.59 -11.12 23.30
N ALA A 273 23.15 -12.33 23.64
CA ALA A 273 24.05 -13.39 24.09
C ALA A 273 25.01 -13.86 22.98
N THR A 274 26.23 -14.21 23.39
CA THR A 274 27.20 -15.01 22.62
C THR A 274 27.62 -16.26 23.40
N ALA A 275 26.81 -16.72 24.36
CA ALA A 275 27.07 -17.91 25.16
C ALA A 275 25.86 -18.86 25.12
N ALA A 276 26.13 -20.17 25.11
CA ALA A 276 25.11 -21.22 24.95
C ALA A 276 23.90 -21.17 25.92
N PRO A 277 24.01 -20.83 27.23
CA PRO A 277 22.85 -20.89 28.13
C PRO A 277 21.78 -19.85 27.82
N ASP A 278 22.14 -18.79 27.09
CA ASP A 278 21.33 -17.60 26.89
C ASP A 278 20.84 -17.43 25.43
N VAL A 279 21.21 -18.37 24.55
CA VAL A 279 20.69 -18.44 23.17
C VAL A 279 19.54 -19.45 23.12
N ALA A 280 18.37 -19.00 22.71
CA ALA A 280 17.21 -19.86 22.58
C ALA A 280 17.25 -20.60 21.24
N PHE A 281 17.21 -21.94 21.27
CA PHE A 281 17.24 -22.77 20.06
C PHE A 281 15.92 -23.48 19.81
N THR A 282 15.59 -23.61 18.53
CA THR A 282 14.63 -24.59 18.04
C THR A 282 15.12 -26.02 18.25
N PRO A 283 14.24 -27.04 18.18
CA PRO A 283 14.67 -28.43 18.08
C PRO A 283 15.51 -28.68 16.82
N PHE A 284 16.28 -29.77 16.82
CA PHE A 284 17.00 -30.26 15.63
C PHE A 284 16.04 -30.91 14.61
N SER A 285 15.16 -30.09 14.02
CA SER A 285 14.08 -30.53 13.12
C SER A 285 14.25 -30.08 11.67
N TYR A 286 15.36 -29.42 11.35
CA TYR A 286 15.59 -28.84 10.03
C TYR A 286 16.71 -29.59 9.31
N SER A 287 16.61 -29.69 7.99
CA SER A 287 17.61 -30.35 7.15
C SER A 287 18.59 -29.35 6.52
N LEU A 288 19.84 -29.78 6.33
CA LEU A 288 20.80 -29.09 5.47
C LEU A 288 20.28 -28.99 4.02
N ASN A 289 20.80 -28.03 3.27
CA ASN A 289 20.54 -27.78 1.85
C ASN A 289 19.05 -27.56 1.50
N THR A 290 18.25 -27.17 2.50
CA THR A 290 16.87 -26.73 2.32
C THR A 290 16.82 -25.21 2.46
N THR A 291 16.08 -24.54 1.58
CA THR A 291 15.84 -23.10 1.69
C THR A 291 14.72 -22.84 2.69
N TYR A 292 15.03 -22.03 3.70
CA TYR A 292 14.06 -21.57 4.70
C TYR A 292 13.90 -20.05 4.61
N LEU A 293 12.68 -19.58 4.86
CA LEU A 293 12.42 -18.20 5.24
C LEU A 293 12.71 -18.07 6.74
N ILE A 294 13.60 -17.14 7.09
CA ILE A 294 13.80 -16.67 8.45
C ILE A 294 13.18 -15.28 8.53
N VAL A 295 12.36 -15.05 9.57
CA VAL A 295 11.93 -13.70 9.95
C VAL A 295 12.36 -13.47 11.38
N VAL A 296 13.12 -12.41 11.63
CA VAL A 296 13.47 -11.93 12.97
C VAL A 296 12.58 -10.75 13.29
N LYS A 297 11.90 -10.79 14.44
CA LYS A 297 11.12 -9.66 14.97
C LYS A 297 11.81 -9.08 16.19
N TYR A 298 12.04 -7.78 16.17
CA TYR A 298 12.56 -6.98 17.28
C TYR A 298 11.46 -6.01 17.73
N SER A 299 10.93 -6.18 18.94
CA SER A 299 9.89 -5.30 19.47
C SER A 299 10.50 -4.26 20.40
N ILE A 300 10.38 -2.99 20.03
CA ILE A 300 10.88 -1.84 20.77
C ILE A 300 9.86 -1.48 21.85
N VAL A 301 10.24 -1.69 23.11
CA VAL A 301 9.40 -1.47 24.27
C VAL A 301 9.96 -0.28 25.05
N ALA A 302 9.09 0.66 25.44
CA ALA A 302 9.52 1.81 26.24
C ALA A 302 10.29 1.35 27.49
N GLY A 303 11.55 1.79 27.60
CA GLY A 303 12.51 1.32 28.60
C GLY A 303 13.92 1.27 28.01
N THR A 304 14.83 0.53 28.66
CA THR A 304 16.25 0.49 28.26
C THR A 304 16.87 -0.91 28.24
N THR A 305 16.13 -1.94 28.68
CA THR A 305 16.61 -3.33 28.75
C THR A 305 15.49 -4.34 28.51
N ASN A 306 14.39 -3.94 27.87
CA ASN A 306 13.15 -4.71 27.80
C ASN A 306 12.67 -5.04 26.39
N ASP A 307 13.41 -4.62 25.36
CA ASP A 307 13.13 -5.01 23.99
C ASP A 307 13.18 -6.53 23.84
N THR A 308 12.23 -7.08 23.08
CA THR A 308 12.10 -8.52 22.89
C THR A 308 12.52 -8.92 21.48
N VAL A 309 13.02 -10.15 21.34
CA VAL A 309 13.41 -10.71 20.05
C VAL A 309 12.76 -12.06 19.84
N GLN A 310 12.15 -12.24 18.67
CA GLN A 310 11.51 -13.48 18.25
C GLN A 310 12.00 -13.88 16.86
N MET A 311 11.92 -15.18 16.55
CA MET A 311 12.28 -15.70 15.24
C MET A 311 11.23 -16.69 14.75
N PHE A 312 10.95 -16.61 13.46
CA PHE A 312 10.06 -17.47 12.71
C PHE A 312 10.87 -18.21 11.64
N VAL A 313 10.68 -19.52 11.53
CA VAL A 313 11.37 -20.37 10.56
C VAL A 313 10.33 -21.15 9.76
N SER A 314 10.37 -21.08 8.44
CA SER A 314 9.35 -21.68 7.58
C SER A 314 9.89 -22.10 6.21
N THR A 315 9.24 -23.09 5.58
CA THR A 315 9.46 -23.49 4.17
C THR A 315 8.34 -23.00 3.25
N THR A 316 7.45 -22.15 3.77
CA THR A 316 6.38 -21.47 3.04
C THR A 316 6.29 -20.03 3.53
N VAL A 317 5.61 -19.15 2.80
CA VAL A 317 5.34 -17.78 3.26
C VAL A 317 3.96 -17.73 3.94
N PRO A 318 3.89 -17.56 5.27
CA PRO A 318 2.61 -17.41 5.97
C PRO A 318 1.93 -16.10 5.57
N ALA A 319 0.62 -16.16 5.27
CA ALA A 319 -0.17 -15.00 4.86
C ALA A 319 -0.36 -13.95 5.98
N THR A 320 -0.17 -14.34 7.24
CA THR A 320 -0.24 -13.49 8.44
C THR A 320 0.84 -13.92 9.42
N GLU A 321 1.24 -13.04 10.34
CA GLU A 321 2.21 -13.36 11.40
C GLU A 321 1.77 -14.60 12.21
N PRO A 322 2.53 -15.71 12.19
CA PRO A 322 2.21 -16.90 12.96
C PRO A 322 2.67 -16.76 14.42
N ALA A 323 2.53 -17.81 15.23
CA ALA A 323 3.21 -17.86 16.52
C ALA A 323 4.74 -17.98 16.31
N PRO A 324 5.57 -17.35 17.16
CA PRO A 324 7.02 -17.42 17.03
C PRO A 324 7.52 -18.85 17.18
N THR A 325 8.45 -19.24 16.29
CA THR A 325 9.10 -20.54 16.37
C THR A 325 10.00 -20.62 17.61
N VAL A 326 10.67 -19.51 17.95
CA VAL A 326 11.50 -19.37 19.15
C VAL A 326 11.60 -17.90 19.57
N SER A 327 11.79 -17.64 20.86
CA SER A 327 11.96 -16.30 21.44
C SER A 327 13.20 -16.25 22.32
N ALA A 328 13.90 -15.11 22.30
CA ALA A 328 15.12 -14.91 23.08
C ALA A 328 14.82 -14.92 24.60
N THR A 329 15.72 -15.51 25.38
CA THR A 329 15.58 -15.63 26.84
C THR A 329 16.40 -14.61 27.62
N ASP A 330 17.35 -13.93 26.98
CA ASP A 330 18.33 -13.01 27.58
C ASP A 330 17.85 -11.54 27.64
N ILE A 331 16.54 -11.32 27.48
CA ILE A 331 15.92 -10.01 27.26
C ILE A 331 16.29 -8.98 28.33
N ALA A 332 16.13 -9.33 29.61
CA ALA A 332 16.20 -8.39 30.74
C ALA A 332 17.62 -8.01 31.18
N THR A 333 18.66 -8.54 30.52
CA THR A 333 20.05 -8.38 30.99
C THR A 333 20.89 -7.46 30.11
N GLN A 334 20.35 -7.01 28.99
CA GLN A 334 21.11 -6.36 27.92
C GLN A 334 20.41 -5.07 27.49
N GLY A 335 21.21 -4.01 27.26
CA GLY A 335 20.70 -2.72 26.80
C GLY A 335 19.97 -2.83 25.46
N ASP A 336 18.99 -1.96 25.25
CA ASP A 336 18.20 -1.88 24.02
C ASP A 336 18.95 -1.15 22.90
N ILE A 337 18.45 -1.28 21.66
CA ILE A 337 18.90 -0.47 20.51
C ILE A 337 17.67 0.10 19.79
N SER A 338 17.87 1.22 19.08
CA SER A 338 16.99 1.60 17.97
C SER A 338 17.54 0.94 16.71
N PRO A 339 16.88 -0.09 16.14
CA PRO A 339 17.41 -0.78 14.97
C PRO A 339 17.49 0.17 13.77
N GLY A 340 18.63 0.20 13.10
CA GLY A 340 18.89 0.99 11.88
C GLY A 340 19.83 0.29 10.90
N SER A 341 20.26 -0.95 11.19
CA SER A 341 21.06 -1.74 10.26
C SER A 341 20.81 -3.25 10.39
N VAL A 342 20.97 -3.95 9.28
CA VAL A 342 21.15 -5.41 9.23
C VAL A 342 22.62 -5.70 8.93
N ALA A 343 23.11 -6.83 9.43
CA ALA A 343 24.50 -7.22 9.21
C ALA A 343 24.64 -8.71 8.96
N LEU A 344 25.58 -9.05 8.08
CA LEU A 344 26.03 -10.40 7.78
C LEU A 344 27.42 -10.58 8.34
N ARG A 345 27.66 -11.74 8.96
CA ARG A 345 28.88 -12.02 9.70
C ARG A 345 29.57 -13.28 9.23
N GLN A 346 30.89 -13.19 9.05
CA GLN A 346 31.78 -14.31 8.77
C GLN A 346 32.64 -14.66 9.99
N GLY A 347 32.04 -15.29 10.99
CA GLY A 347 32.74 -15.64 12.23
C GLY A 347 33.84 -16.70 12.07
N ALA A 348 34.51 -17.05 13.17
CA ALA A 348 35.58 -18.03 13.19
C ALA A 348 35.19 -19.42 12.63
N ALA A 349 36.13 -20.06 11.93
CA ALA A 349 35.95 -21.37 11.30
C ALA A 349 35.51 -22.51 12.23
N ALA A 350 35.79 -22.43 13.53
CA ALA A 350 35.39 -23.45 14.50
C ALA A 350 33.88 -23.49 14.77
N THR A 351 33.18 -22.36 14.58
CA THR A 351 31.78 -22.19 15.02
C THR A 351 30.84 -21.73 13.91
N SER A 352 31.36 -21.05 12.88
CA SER A 352 30.51 -20.44 11.85
C SER A 352 29.81 -21.46 10.97
N PRO A 353 28.52 -21.28 10.68
CA PRO A 353 27.84 -22.06 9.67
C PRO A 353 28.30 -21.63 8.27
N THR A 354 28.22 -22.55 7.32
CA THR A 354 28.34 -22.24 5.89
C THR A 354 26.94 -22.04 5.34
N VAL A 355 26.61 -20.80 4.99
CA VAL A 355 25.25 -20.42 4.58
C VAL A 355 25.26 -19.59 3.31
N ARG A 356 24.15 -19.66 2.59
CA ARG A 356 23.77 -18.67 1.59
C ARG A 356 22.59 -17.86 2.12
N VAL A 357 22.62 -16.53 1.93
CA VAL A 357 21.56 -15.60 2.33
C VAL A 357 21.08 -14.84 1.11
N ASP A 358 19.77 -14.68 0.97
CA ASP A 358 19.13 -14.01 -0.17
C ASP A 358 17.87 -13.23 0.24
N GLY A 359 17.50 -12.24 -0.57
CA GLY A 359 16.24 -11.50 -0.51
C GLY A 359 15.97 -10.90 0.86
N ILE A 360 16.91 -10.13 1.41
CA ILE A 360 16.77 -9.51 2.73
C ILE A 360 15.75 -8.39 2.62
N ARG A 361 14.73 -8.42 3.49
CA ARG A 361 13.71 -7.39 3.62
C ARG A 361 13.61 -6.93 5.06
N VAL A 362 13.62 -5.63 5.30
CA VAL A 362 13.37 -5.06 6.64
C VAL A 362 12.11 -4.23 6.57
N GLY A 363 11.28 -4.26 7.59
CA GLY A 363 10.01 -3.53 7.61
C GLY A 363 9.40 -3.45 8.99
N THR A 364 8.32 -2.68 9.16
CA THR A 364 7.65 -2.47 10.46
C THR A 364 6.44 -3.36 10.68
N THR A 365 6.05 -4.13 9.66
CA THR A 365 4.93 -5.08 9.73
C THR A 365 5.32 -6.43 9.11
N TRP A 366 4.62 -7.50 9.49
CA TRP A 366 4.79 -8.81 8.86
C TRP A 366 4.61 -8.75 7.34
N ASP A 367 3.58 -8.03 6.89
CA ASP A 367 3.25 -7.89 5.48
C ASP A 367 4.33 -7.16 4.70
N SER A 368 4.91 -6.10 5.28
CA SER A 368 5.99 -5.33 4.65
C SER A 368 7.23 -6.16 4.27
N VAL A 369 7.47 -7.28 4.96
CA VAL A 369 8.63 -8.15 4.71
C VAL A 369 8.28 -9.49 4.05
N THR A 370 7.01 -9.89 4.03
CA THR A 370 6.59 -11.20 3.50
C THR A 370 5.72 -11.12 2.25
N LYS A 371 5.14 -9.96 1.95
CA LYS A 371 4.36 -9.73 0.73
C LYS A 371 5.17 -8.87 -0.23
N ALA A 372 4.95 -9.07 -1.53
CA ALA A 372 5.45 -8.12 -2.51
C ALA A 372 4.87 -6.75 -2.15
N PHE A 373 5.75 -5.79 -1.87
CA PHE A 373 5.32 -4.42 -1.81
C PHE A 373 5.09 -4.00 -3.25
N ILE A 374 3.84 -3.77 -3.58
CA ILE A 374 3.49 -3.14 -4.84
C ILE A 374 3.53 -1.66 -4.50
N SER A 375 4.52 -0.95 -5.05
CA SER A 375 4.48 0.51 -5.02
C SER A 375 3.10 0.92 -5.53
N LYS A 376 2.41 1.80 -4.78
CA LYS A 376 1.00 2.07 -5.07
C LYS A 376 0.86 2.47 -6.54
N ALA A 377 0.27 1.58 -7.32
CA ALA A 377 0.12 1.81 -8.74
C ALA A 377 -0.81 3.03 -8.91
N PRO A 378 -0.40 4.05 -9.67
CA PRO A 378 -1.26 5.20 -9.87
C PRO A 378 -2.52 4.73 -10.61
N LEU A 379 -3.68 5.28 -10.24
CA LEU A 379 -4.96 4.93 -10.85
C LEU A 379 -5.28 3.42 -10.81
N ASP A 380 -4.91 2.73 -9.74
CA ASP A 380 -5.43 1.39 -9.44
C ASP A 380 -6.88 1.53 -8.92
N MET A 381 -7.88 1.24 -9.75
CA MET A 381 -9.29 1.50 -9.45
C MET A 381 -10.00 0.30 -8.81
N ASP A 382 -9.42 -0.90 -8.88
CA ASP A 382 -9.98 -2.10 -8.26
C ASP A 382 -9.12 -2.75 -7.17
N GLY A 383 -7.92 -2.22 -6.93
CA GLY A 383 -7.01 -2.58 -5.84
C GLY A 383 -6.20 -3.82 -6.14
N ASP A 384 -5.99 -4.15 -7.42
CA ASP A 384 -5.25 -5.34 -7.85
C ASP A 384 -3.73 -5.12 -7.95
N GLY A 385 -3.27 -3.89 -7.65
CA GLY A 385 -1.88 -3.49 -7.71
C GLY A 385 -1.41 -3.12 -9.11
N ARG A 386 -2.32 -2.87 -10.07
CA ARG A 386 -1.98 -2.42 -11.43
C ARG A 386 -2.60 -1.07 -11.71
N THR A 387 -1.92 -0.27 -12.52
CA THR A 387 -2.49 0.93 -13.10
C THR A 387 -3.60 0.56 -14.09
N ASP A 388 -4.77 1.16 -13.92
CA ASP A 388 -5.90 1.00 -14.83
C ASP A 388 -5.93 2.05 -15.93
N TYR A 389 -6.63 1.71 -17.02
CA TYR A 389 -6.76 2.56 -18.18
C TYR A 389 -7.95 3.50 -18.00
N VAL A 390 -7.68 4.76 -17.65
CA VAL A 390 -8.72 5.75 -17.37
C VAL A 390 -8.64 6.91 -18.36
N VAL A 391 -9.78 7.22 -18.99
CA VAL A 391 -9.91 8.41 -19.83
C VAL A 391 -11.13 9.23 -19.43
N LEU A 392 -11.02 10.54 -19.55
CA LEU A 392 -12.13 11.47 -19.45
C LEU A 392 -12.69 11.78 -20.82
N ARG A 393 -14.02 11.83 -20.88
CA ARG A 393 -14.76 12.21 -22.07
C ARG A 393 -15.80 13.27 -21.72
N ASP A 394 -15.92 14.28 -22.57
CA ASP A 394 -17.05 15.21 -22.51
C ASP A 394 -18.37 14.46 -22.73
N SER A 395 -19.31 14.59 -21.79
CA SER A 395 -20.58 13.88 -21.86
C SER A 395 -21.60 14.65 -22.71
N ASN A 396 -22.08 14.01 -23.79
CA ASN A 396 -23.13 14.49 -24.71
C ASN A 396 -22.79 15.66 -25.66
N GLY A 397 -21.53 15.90 -25.96
CA GLY A 397 -21.14 16.76 -27.09
C GLY A 397 -21.46 18.24 -26.90
N ALA A 398 -20.43 18.97 -26.47
CA ALA A 398 -20.14 20.37 -26.74
C ALA A 398 -20.24 21.36 -25.56
N THR A 399 -19.20 22.21 -25.54
CA THR A 399 -18.96 23.47 -24.81
C THR A 399 -18.44 23.36 -23.37
N ALA A 400 -17.47 24.24 -23.05
CA ALA A 400 -16.92 24.42 -21.71
C ALA A 400 -18.04 24.56 -20.67
N GLY A 401 -17.95 23.79 -19.59
CA GLY A 401 -18.97 23.73 -18.53
C GLY A 401 -19.95 22.53 -18.60
N GLY A 402 -19.78 21.62 -19.57
CA GLY A 402 -20.47 20.31 -19.60
C GLY A 402 -20.00 19.35 -18.49
N PHE A 403 -20.65 18.21 -18.30
CA PHE A 403 -20.16 17.18 -17.36
C PHE A 403 -19.11 16.29 -18.03
N VAL A 404 -18.16 15.73 -17.26
CA VAL A 404 -17.25 14.69 -17.76
C VAL A 404 -17.68 13.30 -17.30
N ASP A 405 -17.50 12.34 -18.19
CA ASP A 405 -17.57 10.91 -17.90
C ASP A 405 -16.14 10.38 -17.69
N TRP A 406 -15.88 9.77 -16.54
CA TRP A 406 -14.71 8.92 -16.30
C TRP A 406 -15.00 7.55 -16.89
N TYR A 407 -14.24 7.14 -17.91
CA TYR A 407 -14.29 5.80 -18.49
C TYR A 407 -13.12 4.98 -17.97
N VAL A 408 -13.42 4.02 -17.09
CA VAL A 408 -12.44 3.17 -16.42
C VAL A 408 -12.44 1.80 -17.06
N ASN A 409 -11.29 1.35 -17.53
CA ASN A 409 -11.07 -0.02 -17.95
C ASN A 409 -10.08 -0.70 -17.02
N LEU A 410 -10.57 -1.71 -16.31
CA LEU A 410 -9.81 -2.44 -15.32
C LEU A 410 -8.79 -3.33 -16.03
N ASN A 411 -7.52 -3.15 -15.67
CA ASN A 411 -6.40 -3.91 -16.13
C ASN A 411 -6.45 -5.32 -15.53
N ALA A 412 -5.82 -6.30 -16.19
CA ALA A 412 -5.94 -7.74 -15.88
C ALA A 412 -7.39 -8.30 -15.81
N SER A 413 -8.39 -7.48 -16.13
CA SER A 413 -9.82 -7.78 -16.13
C SER A 413 -10.45 -7.47 -17.49
N SER A 414 -11.62 -8.06 -17.74
CA SER A 414 -12.46 -7.70 -18.88
C SER A 414 -13.52 -6.65 -18.52
N ALA A 415 -13.60 -6.27 -17.25
CA ALA A 415 -14.56 -5.31 -16.75
C ALA A 415 -14.15 -3.87 -17.09
N PHE A 416 -15.16 -3.03 -17.30
CA PHE A 416 -15.01 -1.60 -17.42
C PHE A 416 -16.30 -0.96 -16.90
N TYR A 417 -16.22 0.28 -16.46
CA TYR A 417 -17.38 1.04 -16.04
C TYR A 417 -17.20 2.51 -16.40
N LYS A 418 -18.28 3.29 -16.22
CA LYS A 418 -18.20 4.74 -16.34
C LYS A 418 -18.92 5.45 -15.22
N VAL A 419 -18.38 6.60 -14.85
CA VAL A 419 -18.95 7.47 -13.82
C VAL A 419 -19.01 8.89 -14.36
N GLN A 420 -20.20 9.49 -14.38
CA GLN A 420 -20.33 10.92 -14.70
C GLN A 420 -19.99 11.71 -13.43
N TRP A 421 -18.82 12.35 -13.41
CA TRP A 421 -18.35 13.08 -12.25
C TRP A 421 -17.39 14.20 -12.63
N GLY A 422 -17.74 15.43 -12.27
CA GLY A 422 -16.96 16.62 -12.60
C GLY A 422 -17.50 17.43 -13.78
N ILE A 423 -16.79 18.49 -14.12
CA ILE A 423 -17.12 19.49 -15.13
C ILE A 423 -15.97 19.58 -16.15
N TYR A 424 -16.31 19.60 -17.43
CA TYR A 424 -15.38 19.74 -18.53
C TYR A 424 -14.95 21.21 -18.70
N ASP A 425 -14.09 21.68 -17.78
CA ASP A 425 -13.45 22.98 -17.85
C ASP A 425 -12.20 23.04 -16.97
N VAL A 426 -11.03 22.95 -17.61
CA VAL A 426 -9.71 23.03 -16.96
C VAL A 426 -9.46 24.33 -16.20
N ASN A 427 -10.21 25.40 -16.50
CA ASN A 427 -10.07 26.67 -15.78
C ASN A 427 -10.83 26.67 -14.46
N THR A 428 -11.80 25.79 -14.27
CA THR A 428 -12.65 25.73 -13.08
C THR A 428 -12.52 24.43 -12.30
N GLU A 429 -11.91 23.40 -12.88
CA GLU A 429 -11.76 22.10 -12.23
C GLU A 429 -10.48 21.39 -12.65
N ASP A 430 -9.81 20.80 -11.67
CA ASP A 430 -8.63 19.94 -11.85
C ASP A 430 -8.96 18.52 -11.33
N LEU A 431 -8.25 17.51 -11.84
CA LEU A 431 -8.38 16.13 -11.36
C LEU A 431 -7.59 15.94 -10.07
N ALA A 432 -8.13 15.15 -9.16
CA ALA A 432 -7.46 14.82 -7.90
C ALA A 432 -7.71 13.36 -7.45
N PRO A 433 -7.63 12.36 -8.35
CA PRO A 433 -7.85 10.97 -7.94
C PRO A 433 -6.77 10.50 -6.96
N ALA A 434 -7.19 9.88 -5.86
CA ALA A 434 -6.32 9.30 -4.83
C ALA A 434 -7.14 8.33 -3.95
N ASP A 435 -6.50 7.56 -3.07
CA ASP A 435 -7.20 6.67 -2.12
C ASP A 435 -7.48 7.43 -0.82
N TYR A 436 -8.57 8.19 -0.77
CA TYR A 436 -8.90 9.02 0.39
C TYR A 436 -9.49 8.19 1.53
N ASP A 437 -10.14 7.07 1.22
CA ASP A 437 -10.80 6.23 2.22
C ASP A 437 -9.92 5.09 2.79
N GLY A 438 -8.80 4.80 2.14
CA GLY A 438 -7.77 3.85 2.57
C GLY A 438 -8.12 2.39 2.27
N ASP A 439 -8.96 2.13 1.27
CA ASP A 439 -9.35 0.76 0.90
C ASP A 439 -8.38 0.10 -0.10
N GLY A 440 -7.33 0.82 -0.51
CA GLY A 440 -6.33 0.38 -1.48
C GLY A 440 -6.70 0.68 -2.92
N LYS A 441 -7.85 1.31 -3.18
CA LYS A 441 -8.28 1.71 -4.52
C LYS A 441 -8.25 3.21 -4.70
N THR A 442 -8.18 3.62 -5.95
CA THR A 442 -8.24 5.02 -6.33
C THR A 442 -9.69 5.50 -6.32
N ASP A 443 -9.96 6.51 -5.51
CA ASP A 443 -11.23 7.21 -5.52
C ASP A 443 -11.30 8.20 -6.69
N ILE A 444 -12.49 8.31 -7.28
CA ILE A 444 -12.75 9.30 -8.32
C ILE A 444 -12.96 10.66 -7.66
N ALA A 445 -12.08 11.61 -7.95
CA ALA A 445 -12.13 12.92 -7.32
C ALA A 445 -11.73 14.06 -8.24
N VAL A 446 -12.36 15.21 -7.99
CA VAL A 446 -12.10 16.47 -8.67
C VAL A 446 -11.95 17.60 -7.66
N TRP A 447 -11.11 18.57 -7.98
CA TRP A 447 -10.92 19.79 -7.19
C TRP A 447 -11.45 20.98 -7.97
N ARG A 448 -12.54 21.57 -7.47
CA ARG A 448 -13.24 22.65 -8.16
C ARG A 448 -12.80 24.00 -7.61
N LYS A 449 -12.26 24.84 -8.49
CA LYS A 449 -11.93 26.25 -8.24
C LYS A 449 -13.24 27.01 -8.07
N GLY A 450 -13.55 27.42 -6.83
CA GLY A 450 -14.64 28.37 -6.60
C GLY A 450 -14.16 29.82 -6.73
N ALA A 451 -15.08 30.77 -6.66
CA ALA A 451 -14.75 32.20 -6.81
C ALA A 451 -13.84 32.76 -5.68
N SER A 452 -13.67 32.02 -4.58
CA SER A 452 -12.79 32.43 -3.47
C SER A 452 -12.14 31.23 -2.80
N LEU A 453 -12.91 30.17 -2.55
CA LEU A 453 -12.44 28.91 -1.99
C LEU A 453 -12.65 27.81 -3.01
N ALA A 454 -11.75 26.84 -3.02
CA ALA A 454 -11.87 25.63 -3.81
C ALA A 454 -12.34 24.45 -2.95
N THR A 455 -12.80 23.38 -3.58
CA THR A 455 -13.39 22.24 -2.87
C THR A 455 -13.13 20.94 -3.62
N PHE A 456 -12.67 19.92 -2.88
CA PHE A 456 -12.60 18.54 -3.33
C PHE A 456 -13.98 17.91 -3.32
N TYR A 457 -14.31 17.17 -4.37
CA TYR A 457 -15.52 16.35 -4.48
C TYR A 457 -15.09 14.93 -4.83
N ILE A 458 -15.24 14.02 -3.87
CA ILE A 458 -14.66 12.67 -3.90
C ILE A 458 -15.81 11.66 -3.90
N ILE A 459 -15.73 10.66 -4.78
CA ILE A 459 -16.54 9.44 -4.69
C ILE A 459 -15.65 8.37 -4.08
N ARG A 460 -15.95 8.01 -2.84
CA ARG A 460 -15.25 6.96 -2.09
C ARG A 460 -15.54 5.59 -2.70
N SER A 461 -14.49 4.86 -3.05
CA SER A 461 -14.56 3.58 -3.73
C SER A 461 -15.09 2.46 -2.80
N ALA A 462 -14.85 2.57 -1.48
CA ALA A 462 -15.29 1.58 -0.51
C ALA A 462 -16.81 1.47 -0.37
N ASP A 463 -17.54 2.59 -0.53
CA ASP A 463 -18.98 2.65 -0.26
C ASP A 463 -19.82 3.44 -1.29
N ASN A 464 -19.18 4.00 -2.32
CA ASN A 464 -19.79 4.84 -3.36
C ASN A 464 -20.53 6.08 -2.81
N THR A 465 -20.14 6.56 -1.63
CA THR A 465 -20.67 7.80 -1.08
C THR A 465 -19.80 9.00 -1.49
N ILE A 466 -20.40 10.18 -1.42
CA ILE A 466 -19.73 11.42 -1.79
C ILE A 466 -19.15 12.05 -0.53
N ASP A 467 -17.86 12.37 -0.56
CA ASP A 467 -17.21 13.24 0.40
C ASP A 467 -16.88 14.60 -0.21
N GLN A 468 -16.85 15.63 0.63
CA GLN A 468 -16.59 17.01 0.22
C GLN A 468 -15.67 17.69 1.21
N ASP A 469 -14.57 18.22 0.69
CA ASP A 469 -13.59 18.91 1.52
C ASP A 469 -13.24 20.29 0.96
N GLN A 470 -13.65 21.34 1.66
CA GLN A 470 -13.30 22.71 1.27
C GLN A 470 -11.87 23.02 1.74
N LEU A 471 -10.93 22.98 0.80
CA LEU A 471 -9.51 23.25 1.01
C LEU A 471 -8.90 23.92 -0.22
N GLY A 472 -8.21 25.03 0.01
CA GLY A 472 -7.49 25.80 -1.01
C GLY A 472 -8.24 27.02 -1.56
N LEU A 473 -7.50 27.81 -2.31
CA LEU A 473 -7.93 28.98 -3.09
C LEU A 473 -7.92 28.63 -4.58
N SER A 474 -8.57 29.43 -5.43
CA SER A 474 -8.62 29.20 -6.88
C SER A 474 -7.25 29.23 -7.60
N THR A 475 -6.21 29.74 -6.93
CA THR A 475 -4.83 29.83 -7.46
C THR A 475 -3.92 28.71 -6.98
N ASP A 476 -4.40 27.87 -6.06
CA ASP A 476 -3.63 26.72 -5.58
C ASP A 476 -3.75 25.57 -6.60
N GLN A 477 -2.89 24.55 -6.46
CA GLN A 477 -2.93 23.33 -7.29
C GLN A 477 -3.24 22.12 -6.40
N PRO A 478 -4.20 21.24 -6.74
CA PRO A 478 -4.46 20.05 -5.94
C PRO A 478 -3.31 19.04 -6.11
N LEU A 479 -2.86 18.49 -5.00
CA LEU A 479 -1.80 17.47 -4.96
C LEU A 479 -2.02 16.49 -3.80
N PRO A 480 -3.13 15.72 -3.80
CA PRO A 480 -3.44 14.79 -2.74
C PRO A 480 -2.42 13.65 -2.66
N ALA A 481 -2.02 13.30 -1.44
CA ALA A 481 -1.14 12.18 -1.11
C ALA A 481 -1.17 11.95 0.41
N ASP A 482 -0.57 10.86 0.91
CA ASP A 482 -0.50 10.58 2.35
C ASP A 482 0.62 11.38 3.02
N TYR A 483 0.39 12.65 3.33
CA TYR A 483 1.36 13.49 4.05
C TYR A 483 1.32 13.26 5.56
N SER A 484 0.41 12.43 6.04
CA SER A 484 0.21 12.12 7.46
C SER A 484 0.84 10.80 7.90
N GLY A 485 1.13 9.92 6.94
CA GLY A 485 1.67 8.57 7.15
C GLY A 485 0.63 7.58 7.68
N ASP A 486 -0.67 7.83 7.44
CA ASP A 486 -1.77 7.00 7.95
C ASP A 486 -2.28 5.95 6.94
N GLY A 487 -1.64 5.86 5.78
CA GLY A 487 -1.97 4.96 4.68
C GLY A 487 -3.09 5.48 3.78
N LYS A 488 -3.58 6.70 3.99
CA LYS A 488 -4.65 7.31 3.19
C LYS A 488 -4.17 8.60 2.55
N ALA A 489 -4.71 8.90 1.38
CA ALA A 489 -4.48 10.20 0.78
C ALA A 489 -5.17 11.30 1.60
N ASP A 490 -4.41 12.35 1.90
CA ASP A 490 -4.91 13.58 2.47
C ASP A 490 -5.39 14.49 1.33
N THR A 491 -6.47 15.23 1.57
CA THR A 491 -6.79 16.37 0.69
C THR A 491 -5.69 17.40 0.85
N ALA A 492 -5.07 17.79 -0.26
CA ALA A 492 -3.93 18.68 -0.21
C ALA A 492 -3.86 19.61 -1.43
N VAL A 493 -3.43 20.84 -1.19
CA VAL A 493 -3.15 21.82 -2.22
C VAL A 493 -1.79 22.45 -2.03
N VAL A 494 -1.14 22.83 -3.12
CA VAL A 494 0.13 23.54 -3.13
C VAL A 494 -0.08 24.98 -3.53
N ARG A 495 0.52 25.88 -2.74
CA ARG A 495 0.58 27.30 -3.05
C ARG A 495 2.02 27.72 -3.30
N ASN A 496 2.27 28.20 -4.52
CA ASN A 496 3.49 28.90 -4.85
C ASN A 496 3.44 30.32 -4.26
N ASN A 497 4.34 30.65 -3.33
CA ASN A 497 4.27 31.90 -2.56
C ASN A 497 4.82 33.13 -3.32
N GLY A 498 5.42 32.94 -4.50
CA GLY A 498 5.99 34.01 -5.33
C GLY A 498 7.29 34.62 -4.79
N ASN A 499 7.86 34.03 -3.74
CA ASN A 499 9.11 34.44 -3.11
C ASN A 499 10.18 33.32 -3.19
N GLY A 500 10.05 32.39 -4.14
CA GLY A 500 10.94 31.23 -4.25
C GLY A 500 10.65 30.10 -3.27
N THR A 501 9.50 30.12 -2.59
CA THR A 501 9.02 29.04 -1.70
C THR A 501 7.63 28.56 -2.09
N SER A 502 7.28 27.37 -1.59
CA SER A 502 5.98 26.74 -1.82
C SER A 502 5.47 26.15 -0.52
N THR A 503 4.15 26.17 -0.34
CA THR A 503 3.51 25.67 0.88
C THR A 503 2.41 24.68 0.51
N TRP A 504 2.53 23.47 1.05
CA TRP A 504 1.51 22.43 1.01
C TRP A 504 0.56 22.67 2.17
N TYR A 505 -0.73 22.75 1.88
CA TYR A 505 -1.81 22.71 2.87
C TYR A 505 -2.48 21.37 2.71
N TYR A 506 -2.40 20.51 3.72
CA TYR A 506 -2.99 19.16 3.68
C TYR A 506 -3.89 18.96 4.89
N ARG A 507 -4.99 18.21 4.74
CA ARG A 507 -5.90 17.90 5.84
C ARG A 507 -5.92 16.39 6.04
N PRO A 508 -5.33 15.90 7.15
CA PRO A 508 -5.34 14.47 7.40
C PRO A 508 -6.73 13.99 7.75
N ASN A 509 -7.05 12.75 7.35
CA ASN A 509 -8.35 12.12 7.59
C ASN A 509 -8.70 12.03 9.08
N THR A 510 -7.69 12.12 9.95
CA THR A 510 -7.80 12.10 11.42
C THR A 510 -8.07 13.48 12.05
N SER A 511 -8.08 14.56 11.26
CA SER A 511 -8.21 15.95 11.74
C SER A 511 -9.20 16.77 10.92
N VAL A 512 -9.96 17.64 11.58
CA VAL A 512 -10.78 18.66 10.91
C VAL A 512 -9.99 19.89 10.47
N ASN A 513 -8.77 20.06 11.00
CA ASN A 513 -7.89 21.18 10.66
C ASN A 513 -6.84 20.73 9.63
N TYR A 514 -6.49 21.64 8.72
CA TYR A 514 -5.34 21.43 7.85
C TYR A 514 -4.02 21.72 8.59
N SER A 515 -2.98 21.03 8.16
CA SER A 515 -1.58 21.23 8.50
C SER A 515 -0.84 21.83 7.31
N THR A 516 0.39 22.30 7.54
CA THR A 516 1.20 22.93 6.49
C THR A 516 2.61 22.37 6.45
N ILE A 517 3.12 22.13 5.23
CA ILE A 517 4.52 21.83 4.98
C ILE A 517 5.10 22.96 4.13
N ASN A 518 6.24 23.51 4.55
CA ASN A 518 6.92 24.60 3.84
C ASN A 518 8.15 24.05 3.12
N LEU A 519 8.10 24.04 1.80
CA LEU A 519 9.26 23.75 0.96
C LEU A 519 10.01 25.08 0.72
N PRO A 520 11.29 25.20 1.12
CA PRO A 520 12.11 26.38 0.86
C PRO A 520 12.59 26.43 -0.61
N ALA A 521 11.73 26.05 -1.55
CA ALA A 521 11.94 26.06 -2.99
C ALA A 521 10.60 26.26 -3.73
N GLN A 522 10.67 26.71 -4.98
CA GLN A 522 9.53 26.90 -5.86
C GLN A 522 9.80 26.30 -7.23
N GLY A 523 8.76 25.74 -7.86
CA GLY A 523 8.81 25.10 -9.16
C GLY A 523 7.45 24.45 -9.49
N SER A 524 7.47 23.55 -10.47
CA SER A 524 6.35 22.63 -10.73
C SER A 524 6.23 21.67 -9.55
N PRO A 525 5.10 21.67 -8.81
CA PRO A 525 4.97 20.85 -7.60
C PRO A 525 4.86 19.37 -7.96
N LEU A 526 5.51 18.56 -7.15
CA LEU A 526 5.59 17.11 -7.28
C LEU A 526 5.36 16.47 -5.91
N VAL A 527 5.03 15.18 -5.93
CA VAL A 527 4.90 14.34 -4.76
C VAL A 527 5.37 12.93 -5.10
N GLY A 528 5.96 12.25 -4.11
CA GLY A 528 6.38 10.86 -4.17
C GLY A 528 6.80 10.40 -2.77
N ASP A 529 7.15 9.14 -2.61
CA ASP A 529 7.80 8.62 -1.40
C ASP A 529 9.28 8.39 -1.75
N TYR A 530 10.13 9.42 -1.60
CA TYR A 530 11.53 9.37 -2.05
C TYR A 530 12.45 8.69 -1.02
N ASN A 531 12.03 8.57 0.24
CA ASN A 531 12.79 7.90 1.30
C ASN A 531 12.31 6.46 1.59
N GLY A 532 11.12 6.07 1.11
CA GLY A 532 10.54 4.74 1.28
C GLY A 532 9.90 4.53 2.65
N ASP A 533 9.52 5.61 3.35
CA ASP A 533 8.92 5.51 4.68
C ASP A 533 7.39 5.35 4.67
N GLY A 534 6.78 5.36 3.48
CA GLY A 534 5.35 5.26 3.26
C GLY A 534 4.61 6.59 3.37
N THR A 535 5.30 7.67 3.72
CA THR A 535 4.75 9.03 3.79
C THR A 535 5.14 9.81 2.54
N ALA A 536 4.21 10.62 2.05
CA ALA A 536 4.46 11.49 0.91
C ALA A 536 5.46 12.61 1.23
N ASP A 537 6.48 12.71 0.39
CA ASP A 537 7.50 13.74 0.39
C ASP A 537 7.16 14.86 -0.62
N PRO A 538 6.93 16.09 -0.14
CA PRO A 538 6.73 17.24 -1.02
C PRO A 538 7.97 17.56 -1.85
N ALA A 539 7.79 17.81 -3.14
CA ALA A 539 8.88 18.18 -4.03
C ALA A 539 8.51 19.30 -5.00
N ALA A 540 9.53 19.96 -5.56
CA ALA A 540 9.38 20.92 -6.65
C ALA A 540 10.49 20.76 -7.69
N PHE A 541 10.09 20.69 -8.97
CA PHE A 541 10.99 20.69 -10.11
C PHE A 541 11.11 22.08 -10.73
N SER A 542 12.33 22.52 -11.01
CA SER A 542 12.64 23.88 -11.48
C SER A 542 13.87 23.90 -12.37
N ASP A 543 14.05 24.99 -13.13
CA ASP A 543 15.35 25.32 -13.72
C ASP A 543 16.35 25.66 -12.60
N ASP A 544 17.58 25.16 -12.70
CA ASP A 544 18.67 25.42 -11.77
C ASP A 544 19.28 26.84 -11.92
N GLY A 545 18.88 27.58 -12.95
CA GLY A 545 19.38 28.91 -13.32
C GLY A 545 20.48 28.87 -14.38
N ALA A 546 20.93 27.68 -14.77
CA ALA A 546 21.90 27.40 -15.83
C ALA A 546 21.29 26.57 -16.98
N GLY A 547 19.96 26.35 -16.97
CA GLY A 547 19.24 25.54 -17.95
C GLY A 547 19.16 24.06 -17.57
N GLY A 548 19.77 23.65 -16.45
CA GLY A 548 19.63 22.31 -15.89
C GLY A 548 18.34 22.15 -15.10
N GLY A 549 17.86 20.91 -14.97
CA GLY A 549 16.72 20.58 -14.12
C GLY A 549 17.15 20.39 -12.68
N ARG A 550 16.30 20.79 -11.74
CA ARG A 550 16.55 20.68 -10.29
C ARG A 550 15.31 20.23 -9.54
N PHE A 551 15.44 19.10 -8.85
CA PHE A 551 14.48 18.56 -7.90
C PHE A 551 14.85 19.04 -6.49
N ASN A 552 13.92 19.72 -5.83
CA ASN A 552 14.00 20.06 -4.41
C ASN A 552 12.98 19.19 -3.68
N ILE A 553 13.44 18.23 -2.90
CA ILE A 553 12.61 17.22 -2.23
C ILE A 553 12.74 17.43 -0.73
N LEU A 554 11.63 17.55 -0.01
CA LEU A 554 11.62 17.63 1.44
C LEU A 554 11.18 16.28 2.01
N LEU A 555 12.13 15.55 2.58
CA LEU A 555 11.86 14.22 3.13
C LEU A 555 11.00 14.31 4.41
N SER A 556 10.05 13.40 4.50
CA SER A 556 9.28 13.03 5.68
C SER A 556 10.17 12.36 6.74
N GLY A 557 9.66 12.18 7.96
CA GLY A 557 10.43 11.63 9.11
C GLY A 557 11.48 12.56 9.74
N GLY A 558 11.82 13.67 9.09
CA GLY A 558 12.66 14.76 9.61
C GLY A 558 13.05 15.69 8.47
N PRO A 559 12.88 17.03 8.58
CA PRO A 559 12.79 17.96 7.44
C PRO A 559 14.14 18.18 6.76
N THR A 560 14.59 17.16 6.04
CA THR A 560 15.83 17.15 5.28
C THR A 560 15.50 17.54 3.84
N LEU A 561 15.96 18.72 3.43
CA LEU A 561 15.87 19.13 2.04
C LEU A 561 16.98 18.42 1.24
N VAL A 562 16.57 17.59 0.29
CA VAL A 562 17.45 16.97 -0.71
C VAL A 562 17.33 17.77 -2.01
N VAL A 563 18.46 18.24 -2.52
CA VAL A 563 18.53 18.94 -3.81
C VAL A 563 19.30 18.07 -4.79
N THR A 564 18.63 17.68 -5.88
CA THR A 564 19.23 16.87 -6.94
C THR A 564 19.10 17.59 -8.28
N ASN A 565 20.24 17.90 -8.91
CA ASN A 565 20.26 18.39 -10.29
C ASN A 565 20.16 17.20 -11.24
N PHE A 566 19.10 17.16 -12.05
CA PHE A 566 18.82 16.08 -12.98
C PHE A 566 17.92 16.58 -14.12
N GLY A 567 18.26 16.21 -15.35
CA GLY A 567 17.56 16.68 -16.55
C GLY A 567 17.87 18.13 -16.92
N GLN A 568 16.98 18.73 -17.70
CA GLN A 568 17.00 20.13 -18.14
C GLN A 568 15.82 20.89 -17.53
N GLY A 569 15.97 22.20 -17.33
CA GLY A 569 14.93 23.05 -16.72
C GLY A 569 13.61 23.11 -17.51
N THR A 570 13.60 22.65 -18.77
CA THR A 570 12.42 22.58 -19.64
C THR A 570 11.78 21.19 -19.72
N ASP A 571 12.36 20.18 -19.05
CA ASP A 571 11.81 18.83 -19.09
C ASP A 571 10.49 18.75 -18.31
N MET A 572 9.70 17.72 -18.58
CA MET A 572 8.57 17.36 -17.74
C MET A 572 9.01 16.38 -16.67
N ALA A 573 8.71 16.65 -15.41
CA ALA A 573 9.01 15.72 -14.33
C ALA A 573 7.90 14.66 -14.21
N ALA A 574 8.31 13.41 -13.99
CA ALA A 574 7.42 12.25 -13.89
C ALA A 574 7.94 11.22 -12.86
N PRO A 575 8.20 11.62 -11.60
CA PRO A 575 8.72 10.71 -10.58
C PRO A 575 7.78 9.53 -10.35
N GLY A 576 8.36 8.39 -9.99
CA GLY A 576 7.67 7.10 -9.82
C GLY A 576 8.67 5.99 -9.54
N ASP A 577 8.20 4.82 -9.09
CA ASP A 577 9.07 3.69 -8.73
C ASP A 577 9.40 2.83 -9.97
N TYR A 578 10.34 3.27 -10.81
CA TYR A 578 10.70 2.57 -12.05
C TYR A 578 11.69 1.41 -11.80
N ASP A 579 12.39 1.39 -10.67
CA ASP A 579 13.34 0.35 -10.30
C ASP A 579 12.76 -0.76 -9.38
N GLY A 580 11.62 -0.52 -8.75
CA GLY A 580 10.85 -1.47 -7.94
C GLY A 580 11.35 -1.60 -6.50
N ASP A 581 12.08 -0.61 -5.97
CA ASP A 581 12.60 -0.64 -4.60
C ASP A 581 11.59 -0.11 -3.55
N GLY A 582 10.41 0.32 -4.00
CA GLY A 582 9.36 0.89 -3.17
C GLY A 582 9.48 2.40 -2.98
N LYS A 583 10.48 3.06 -3.57
CA LYS A 583 10.66 4.52 -3.53
C LYS A 583 10.39 5.15 -4.87
N SER A 584 10.04 6.44 -4.84
CA SER A 584 9.95 7.26 -6.03
C SER A 584 11.34 7.57 -6.58
N ASP A 585 11.62 7.10 -7.79
CA ASP A 585 12.76 7.55 -8.57
C ASP A 585 12.53 8.96 -9.09
N ILE A 586 13.62 9.70 -9.25
CA ILE A 586 13.60 10.98 -9.95
C ILE A 586 13.55 10.69 -11.45
N CYS A 587 12.53 11.16 -12.16
CA CYS A 587 12.39 10.96 -13.59
C CYS A 587 12.00 12.26 -14.32
N VAL A 588 12.56 12.42 -15.52
CA VAL A 588 12.22 13.48 -16.48
C VAL A 588 11.89 12.90 -17.85
N ILE A 589 11.03 13.59 -18.59
CA ILE A 589 10.64 13.29 -19.96
C ILE A 589 11.00 14.50 -20.82
N ARG A 590 11.87 14.27 -21.81
CA ARG A 590 12.36 15.31 -22.73
C ARG A 590 11.88 15.07 -24.14
N ASN A 591 11.39 16.11 -24.82
CA ASN A 591 11.16 16.06 -26.26
C ASN A 591 12.48 16.30 -27.01
N VAL A 592 12.97 15.27 -27.70
CA VAL A 592 14.18 15.34 -28.53
C VAL A 592 13.79 15.04 -29.97
N GLY A 593 13.61 16.10 -30.78
CA GLY A 593 13.32 15.96 -32.21
C GLY A 593 11.98 15.26 -32.52
N GLY A 594 10.98 15.40 -31.64
CA GLY A 594 9.65 14.79 -31.80
C GLY A 594 9.50 13.41 -31.16
N THR A 595 10.56 12.89 -30.53
CA THR A 595 10.52 11.64 -29.76
C THR A 595 10.71 11.97 -28.28
N TYR A 596 9.96 11.31 -27.40
CA TYR A 596 10.22 11.41 -25.96
C TYR A 596 11.47 10.63 -25.58
N THR A 597 12.29 11.21 -24.70
CA THR A 597 13.37 10.54 -23.99
C THR A 597 13.02 10.52 -22.52
N TRP A 598 12.89 9.33 -21.96
CA TRP A 598 12.64 9.09 -20.55
C TRP A 598 14.00 8.90 -19.87
N GLU A 599 14.27 9.70 -18.86
CA GLU A 599 15.48 9.57 -18.06
C GLU A 599 15.05 9.45 -16.60
N TYR A 600 15.48 8.40 -15.92
CA TYR A 600 15.25 8.27 -14.48
C TYR A 600 16.54 7.89 -13.76
N LYS A 601 16.66 8.41 -12.54
CA LYS A 601 17.74 8.10 -11.62
C LYS A 601 17.19 7.18 -10.55
N ARG A 602 17.67 5.93 -10.59
CA ARG A 602 17.30 4.87 -9.66
C ARG A 602 17.59 5.26 -8.21
N SER A 603 16.62 5.05 -7.35
CA SER A 603 16.72 5.29 -5.92
C SER A 603 17.53 4.17 -5.23
N ILE A 604 17.53 2.95 -5.78
CA ILE A 604 18.25 1.80 -5.20
C ILE A 604 19.78 1.96 -5.22
N ASP A 605 20.34 2.57 -6.27
CA ASP A 605 21.80 2.68 -6.45
C ASP A 605 22.28 3.99 -7.11
N GLY A 606 21.37 4.90 -7.44
CA GLY A 606 21.71 6.19 -8.05
C GLY A 606 22.09 6.13 -9.53
N ALA A 607 22.05 4.96 -10.18
CA ALA A 607 22.36 4.87 -11.60
C ALA A 607 21.27 5.54 -12.46
N VAL A 608 21.69 6.07 -13.61
CA VAL A 608 20.79 6.74 -14.55
C VAL A 608 20.47 5.80 -15.69
N VAL A 609 19.19 5.66 -15.98
CA VAL A 609 18.67 4.93 -17.14
C VAL A 609 18.02 5.94 -18.09
N SER A 610 18.27 5.78 -19.38
CA SER A 610 17.78 6.67 -20.44
C SER A 610 17.30 5.84 -21.62
N ASP A 611 16.03 6.03 -22.01
CA ASP A 611 15.40 5.31 -23.12
C ASP A 611 14.57 6.29 -23.99
N SER A 612 14.74 6.22 -25.31
CA SER A 612 13.98 7.04 -26.26
C SER A 612 12.75 6.29 -26.76
N TRP A 613 11.56 6.71 -26.32
CA TRP A 613 10.31 6.01 -26.60
C TRP A 613 9.07 6.91 -26.44
N GLY A 614 8.15 6.84 -27.40
CA GLY A 614 6.93 7.68 -27.47
C GLY A 614 7.06 8.88 -28.42
N LEU A 615 5.92 9.39 -28.91
CA LEU A 615 5.84 10.48 -29.90
C LEU A 615 5.40 11.79 -29.26
N ALA A 616 6.31 12.75 -29.14
CA ALA A 616 6.06 13.99 -28.40
C ALA A 616 4.97 14.90 -28.97
N ALA A 617 4.58 14.69 -30.24
CA ALA A 617 3.55 15.49 -30.90
C ALA A 617 2.12 15.01 -30.63
N THR A 618 1.92 13.75 -30.26
CA THR A 618 0.59 13.11 -30.19
C THR A 618 0.34 12.34 -28.92
N ASP A 619 1.40 12.03 -28.18
CA ASP A 619 1.36 11.13 -27.05
C ASP A 619 1.36 11.97 -25.77
N SER A 620 0.47 11.63 -24.84
CA SER A 620 0.41 12.22 -23.50
C SER A 620 0.98 11.21 -22.51
N PRO A 621 2.03 11.53 -21.74
CA PRO A 621 2.61 10.57 -20.81
C PRO A 621 1.68 10.18 -19.66
N THR A 622 1.65 8.88 -19.36
CA THR A 622 0.76 8.23 -18.40
C THR A 622 1.50 7.13 -17.61
N PRO A 623 2.70 7.39 -17.05
CA PRO A 623 3.50 6.37 -16.39
C PRO A 623 2.76 5.74 -15.21
N GLY A 624 3.06 4.47 -14.93
CA GLY A 624 2.42 3.66 -13.90
C GLY A 624 2.73 2.18 -14.09
N ASP A 625 2.43 1.33 -13.10
CA ASP A 625 2.67 -0.11 -13.17
C ASP A 625 1.52 -0.83 -13.89
N TYR A 626 1.56 -0.90 -15.22
CA TYR A 626 0.50 -1.57 -16.00
C TYR A 626 0.70 -3.09 -16.06
N ASN A 627 1.92 -3.56 -15.82
CA ASN A 627 2.24 -4.98 -15.96
C ASN A 627 2.12 -5.75 -14.61
N GLY A 628 2.02 -5.03 -13.50
CA GLY A 628 1.85 -5.53 -12.13
C GLY A 628 3.12 -6.17 -11.55
N ASP A 629 4.31 -5.75 -11.98
CA ASP A 629 5.59 -6.24 -11.46
C ASP A 629 6.16 -5.41 -10.32
N GLY A 630 5.40 -4.43 -9.82
CA GLY A 630 5.81 -3.49 -8.78
C GLY A 630 6.68 -2.36 -9.29
N LYS A 631 6.86 -2.23 -10.62
CA LYS A 631 7.65 -1.18 -11.26
C LYS A 631 6.79 -0.34 -12.17
N TRP A 632 7.04 0.95 -12.18
CA TRP A 632 6.39 1.86 -13.10
C TRP A 632 6.91 1.62 -14.51
N ASP A 633 5.98 1.47 -15.44
CA ASP A 633 6.25 1.38 -16.86
C ASP A 633 6.31 2.77 -17.50
N TYR A 634 7.09 2.88 -18.58
CA TYR A 634 6.92 3.99 -19.49
C TYR A 634 5.61 3.81 -20.21
N SER A 635 4.71 4.77 -20.09
CA SER A 635 3.44 4.71 -20.79
C SER A 635 3.05 6.06 -21.35
N VAL A 636 2.38 5.99 -22.49
CA VAL A 636 1.77 7.14 -23.13
C VAL A 636 0.39 6.78 -23.67
N TRP A 637 -0.52 7.75 -23.63
CA TRP A 637 -1.79 7.67 -24.34
C TRP A 637 -1.75 8.49 -25.62
N ARG A 638 -2.13 7.87 -26.73
CA ARG A 638 -2.21 8.50 -28.05
C ARG A 638 -3.66 8.79 -28.41
N GLY A 639 -3.99 10.07 -28.50
CA GLY A 639 -5.33 10.56 -28.85
C GLY A 639 -5.71 10.44 -30.33
N ASN A 640 -5.40 9.31 -30.97
CA ASN A 640 -5.87 9.00 -32.32
C ASN A 640 -7.38 8.68 -32.32
N ALA A 641 -7.94 8.33 -33.48
CA ALA A 641 -9.38 8.04 -33.60
C ALA A 641 -9.87 6.92 -32.65
N GLN A 642 -8.98 6.02 -32.25
CA GLN A 642 -9.27 4.86 -31.43
C GLN A 642 -8.90 5.02 -29.95
N GLY A 643 -8.06 5.99 -29.59
CA GLY A 643 -7.47 6.14 -28.25
C GLY A 643 -6.66 4.91 -27.84
N GLU A 644 -5.34 5.03 -27.67
CA GLU A 644 -4.52 3.86 -27.35
C GLU A 644 -3.44 4.19 -26.32
N PHE A 645 -3.41 3.40 -25.24
CA PHE A 645 -2.28 3.35 -24.32
C PHE A 645 -1.21 2.46 -24.92
N PHE A 646 0.01 2.97 -25.01
CA PHE A 646 1.21 2.20 -25.26
C PHE A 646 1.99 2.09 -23.96
N ILE A 647 2.60 0.94 -23.71
CA ILE A 647 3.40 0.69 -22.52
C ILE A 647 4.72 0.03 -22.92
N MET A 648 5.82 0.43 -22.30
CA MET A 648 7.12 -0.22 -22.37
C MET A 648 7.68 -0.44 -20.97
N THR A 649 7.96 -1.69 -20.61
CA THR A 649 8.59 -2.02 -19.31
C THR A 649 10.02 -1.49 -19.25
N PRO A 650 10.48 -0.86 -18.17
CA PRO A 650 11.78 -0.17 -18.12
C PRO A 650 12.98 -1.14 -18.12
N VAL A 651 12.81 -2.37 -17.61
CA VAL A 651 13.89 -3.36 -17.52
C VAL A 651 13.96 -4.23 -18.78
N THR A 652 12.87 -4.95 -19.08
CA THR A 652 12.84 -5.94 -20.17
C THR A 652 12.55 -5.34 -21.54
N ARG A 653 12.12 -4.06 -21.60
CA ARG A 653 11.70 -3.36 -22.83
C ARG A 653 10.60 -4.10 -23.61
N ASN A 654 9.79 -4.89 -22.91
CA ASN A 654 8.59 -5.47 -23.48
C ASN A 654 7.59 -4.34 -23.78
N ILE A 655 7.05 -4.34 -25.00
CA ILE A 655 6.08 -3.35 -25.45
C ILE A 655 4.72 -4.03 -25.61
N PHE A 656 3.70 -3.40 -25.05
CA PHE A 656 2.31 -3.81 -25.22
C PHE A 656 1.41 -2.57 -25.30
N GLY A 657 0.15 -2.78 -25.68
CA GLY A 657 -0.79 -1.67 -25.83
C GLY A 657 -2.21 -2.08 -25.47
N ARG A 658 -3.00 -1.10 -25.09
CA ARG A 658 -4.43 -1.23 -24.80
C ARG A 658 -5.20 -0.14 -25.52
N GLN A 659 -6.04 -0.55 -26.45
CA GLN A 659 -7.00 0.37 -27.07
C GLN A 659 -8.07 0.73 -26.03
N TRP A 660 -8.06 1.98 -25.59
CA TRP A 660 -9.04 2.54 -24.67
C TRP A 660 -9.13 4.06 -24.84
N GLY A 661 -10.34 4.52 -25.16
CA GLY A 661 -10.66 5.92 -25.46
C GLY A 661 -11.18 6.12 -26.88
N LEU A 662 -11.27 7.38 -27.29
CA LEU A 662 -11.68 7.87 -28.61
C LEU A 662 -11.01 9.23 -28.87
N ALA A 663 -11.13 9.73 -30.10
CA ALA A 663 -10.72 11.11 -30.40
C ALA A 663 -11.47 12.12 -29.51
N GLY A 664 -10.71 13.01 -28.86
CA GLY A 664 -11.24 14.03 -27.96
C GLY A 664 -11.35 13.60 -26.50
N ASP A 665 -11.05 12.34 -26.18
CA ASP A 665 -10.82 11.94 -24.79
C ASP A 665 -9.48 12.47 -24.28
N PHE A 666 -9.31 12.48 -22.97
CA PHE A 666 -8.04 12.81 -22.30
C PHE A 666 -7.68 11.70 -21.33
N PRO A 667 -6.43 11.25 -21.26
CA PRO A 667 -6.04 10.28 -20.26
C PRO A 667 -6.09 10.94 -18.89
N VAL A 668 -6.54 10.19 -17.88
CA VAL A 668 -6.20 10.54 -16.50
C VAL A 668 -4.78 10.03 -16.30
N ALA A 669 -3.86 10.92 -15.94
CA ALA A 669 -2.48 10.58 -15.68
C ALA A 669 -2.12 11.03 -14.27
N PHE A 670 -1.27 10.26 -13.60
CA PHE A 670 -0.67 10.69 -12.35
C PHE A 670 0.51 11.62 -12.65
N HIS A 671 0.34 12.90 -12.28
CA HIS A 671 1.39 13.91 -12.06
C HIS A 671 2.61 13.92 -13.00
N ALA A 672 2.37 13.90 -14.32
CA ALA A 672 3.35 14.41 -15.28
C ALA A 672 3.09 15.91 -15.47
N VAL A 673 3.87 16.75 -14.78
CA VAL A 673 3.67 18.22 -14.82
C VAL A 673 4.60 18.80 -15.87
N ALA A 674 4.04 19.14 -17.03
CA ALA A 674 4.77 19.94 -18.02
C ALA A 674 5.06 21.32 -17.42
N ASN A 675 6.29 21.81 -17.57
CA ASN A 675 6.60 23.22 -17.32
C ASN A 675 5.85 24.06 -18.36
N THR A 676 4.68 24.60 -17.99
CA THR A 676 3.96 25.58 -18.80
C THR A 676 4.51 26.98 -18.63
#